data_AF-A0AAD6YB52-F1
#
_entry.id   AF-A0AAD6YB52-F1
#
_cell.length_a   1.000
_cell.length_b   1.000
_cell.length_c   1.000
_cell.angle_alpha   90.00
_cell.angle_beta   90.00
_cell.angle_gamma   90.00
#
_symmetry.space_group_name_H-M   'P 1'
#
loop_
_entity.id
_entity.type
_entity.pdbx_description
1 polymer ?
#
loop_
_entity_poly.entity_id
_entity_poly.type
_entity_poly.pdbx_seq_one_letter_code
_entity_poly.pdbx_strand_id
1 'polypeptide(L)'
;MPIPLADDLQALASRLADLDILEADPIIQDQVLALSQVLAAKSSALAAMRSSNNPPHQNIPQAFQDLRLPDITIPDNSSVTLQSLGAEFTHRRQCGGWDPGERPSETAFVMPDQPRQYGMPLRGVIPLEPPAFLWPEELISKLGKPDAEQLVPAPPGSQPPVGQYPQAPVYKLNLTLDRSYRRGYLYAAPFLTADKAIERERMLNILVPPNICPARYDLDSAKFIADPIPGMVKLPLGIPLVHHVDGDPNRAVTVVCAHTLESLMQYEEGGQVQELVARLLQLTWGTNPTESEPGIPGIFELEGMQTNLRSKKAHCTGTLPGDGSFNLASTHGEGEGYGSFMPAVQTNTPQATRSIAEILQILHKCYRLIMPLCVSRREWEMMEFNGRLNNVPSAGGFAPGPTSCQVNGSSTANVVDIPDIAAFAFSEGTEHIIDLEEILRGSVRNARLWAGRLLDSIGEQGLNHGDFKDAIAAFTLFFLMFCLPPGSDLGPFIWNRGGIYLREMDVTILFTSFKGLDIHSGHPPTFIKSIRDAWVSMDEANKLYKLAGNQLRCGYVLYPSMAATAHNTQIAHAPSLHFLHSPAYNPRDKSRRYFSLHGETVLGDLRSRANCLGLEGVYCLANYLILCRLKLEININTLLSSITYPDEHGVIQHLEKALFDIDDDEAYEVVCLYQRYFAWQQQLLDQYSLGITKPEFKRRQKAIQDHLAGVIGQQSVILQTPHRIWPEPETTHTITKVINRKPRGSDWVWLLLVEGSTQPKEFPESTTS
;
A
#
# COMPACT_ATOMS: atom_id res chain seq x y z
N MET A 1 0.78 -3.19 -30.05
CA MET A 1 1.09 -1.75 -30.10
C MET A 1 0.43 -1.17 -31.34
N PRO A 2 -0.20 0.01 -31.31
CA PRO A 2 -0.60 0.65 -32.55
C PRO A 2 0.67 1.05 -33.32
N ILE A 3 0.72 0.71 -34.61
CA ILE A 3 1.77 1.14 -35.54
C ILE A 3 1.66 2.68 -35.62
N PRO A 4 2.75 3.45 -35.47
CA PRO A 4 2.72 4.91 -35.66
C PRO A 4 2.10 5.26 -37.01
N LEU A 5 1.27 6.30 -37.08
CA LEU A 5 0.75 6.76 -38.37
C LEU A 5 1.94 7.28 -39.21
N ALA A 6 1.96 6.99 -40.51
CA ALA A 6 3.01 7.47 -41.42
C ALA A 6 3.20 8.99 -41.30
N ASP A 7 2.10 9.71 -41.10
CA ASP A 7 2.06 11.15 -40.93
C ASP A 7 2.84 11.62 -39.68
N ASP A 8 2.83 10.84 -38.59
CA ASP A 8 3.58 11.14 -37.36
C ASP A 8 5.10 11.00 -37.58
N LEU A 9 5.51 9.97 -38.33
CA LEU A 9 6.93 9.75 -38.67
C LEU A 9 7.45 10.81 -39.64
N GLN A 10 6.62 11.24 -40.60
CA GLN A 10 6.95 12.33 -41.51
C GLN A 10 7.09 13.67 -40.77
N ALA A 11 6.13 13.98 -39.88
CA ALA A 11 6.18 15.19 -39.07
C ALA A 11 7.42 15.22 -38.17
N LEU A 12 7.81 14.07 -37.59
CA LEU A 12 9.03 13.96 -36.80
C LEU A 12 10.30 14.16 -37.64
N ALA A 13 10.36 13.55 -38.83
CA ALA A 13 11.49 13.71 -39.75
C ALA A 13 11.67 15.18 -40.20
N SER A 14 10.58 15.86 -40.55
CA SER A 14 10.60 17.28 -40.89
C SER A 14 11.05 18.15 -39.72
N ARG A 15 10.52 17.92 -38.51
CA ARG A 15 10.95 18.69 -37.32
C ARG A 15 12.43 18.49 -36.99
N LEU A 16 12.98 17.30 -37.22
CA LEU A 16 14.42 17.04 -37.04
C LEU A 16 15.28 17.72 -38.12
N ALA A 17 14.78 17.83 -39.36
CA ALA A 17 15.45 18.52 -40.44
C ALA A 17 15.40 20.05 -40.29
N ASP A 18 14.35 20.57 -39.65
CA ASP A 18 14.13 22.00 -39.40
C ASP A 18 14.79 22.49 -38.10
N LEU A 19 15.43 21.61 -37.32
CA LEU A 19 16.23 22.04 -36.19
C LEU A 19 17.40 22.88 -36.72
N ASP A 20 17.40 24.17 -36.37
CA ASP A 20 18.45 25.10 -36.75
C ASP A 20 19.68 24.86 -35.86
N ILE A 21 20.45 23.81 -36.18
CA ILE A 21 21.58 23.36 -35.38
C ILE A 21 22.88 24.10 -35.73
N LEU A 22 22.78 25.39 -36.04
CA LEU A 22 23.90 26.21 -36.57
C LEU A 22 25.12 26.27 -35.65
N GLU A 23 24.99 25.87 -34.38
CA GLU A 23 26.09 25.86 -33.40
C GLU A 23 26.46 24.47 -32.86
N ALA A 24 25.87 23.36 -33.33
CA ALA A 24 26.29 22.04 -32.84
C ALA A 24 27.53 21.49 -33.54
N ASP A 25 28.18 20.55 -32.85
CA ASP A 25 29.24 19.71 -33.38
C ASP A 25 28.80 19.06 -34.72
N PRO A 26 29.64 19.11 -35.78
CA PRO A 26 29.33 18.51 -37.08
C PRO A 26 28.92 17.03 -37.01
N ILE A 27 29.44 16.27 -36.03
CA ILE A 27 29.07 14.86 -35.82
C ILE A 27 27.61 14.73 -35.40
N ILE A 28 27.12 15.67 -34.58
CA ILE A 28 25.72 15.70 -34.13
C ILE A 28 24.81 16.08 -35.30
N GLN A 29 25.23 17.05 -36.13
CA GLN A 29 24.49 17.43 -37.34
C GLN A 29 24.33 16.23 -38.30
N ASP A 30 25.41 15.49 -38.54
CA ASP A 30 25.39 14.31 -39.40
C ASP A 30 24.52 13.17 -38.83
N GLN A 31 24.53 12.96 -37.51
CA GLN A 31 23.70 11.97 -36.84
C GLN A 31 22.20 12.33 -36.88
N VAL A 32 21.85 13.60 -36.68
CA VAL A 32 20.46 14.08 -36.76
C VAL A 32 19.93 14.01 -38.20
N LEU A 33 20.77 14.35 -39.19
CA LEU A 33 20.42 14.22 -40.60
C LEU A 33 20.20 12.75 -40.99
N ALA A 34 21.09 11.84 -40.56
CA ALA A 34 20.94 10.41 -40.81
C ALA A 34 19.66 9.85 -40.17
N LEU A 35 19.33 10.27 -38.95
CA LEU A 35 18.10 9.87 -38.27
C LEU A 35 16.84 10.37 -39.00
N SER A 36 16.83 11.64 -39.43
CA SER A 36 15.73 12.22 -40.21
C SER A 36 15.48 11.46 -41.52
N GLN A 37 16.55 11.10 -42.24
CA GLN A 37 16.46 10.31 -43.48
C GLN A 37 15.89 8.91 -43.24
N VAL A 38 16.28 8.21 -42.16
CA VAL A 38 15.74 6.89 -41.82
C VAL A 38 14.26 6.97 -41.46
N LEU A 39 13.84 8.02 -40.74
CA LEU A 39 12.43 8.23 -40.39
C LEU A 39 11.57 8.56 -41.62
N ALA A 40 12.05 9.39 -42.53
CA ALA A 40 11.39 9.69 -43.80
C ALA A 40 11.26 8.44 -44.69
N ALA A 41 12.30 7.60 -44.75
CA ALA A 41 12.27 6.33 -45.48
C ALA A 41 11.25 5.35 -44.89
N LYS A 42 11.18 5.21 -43.55
CA LYS A 42 10.18 4.38 -42.87
C LYS A 42 8.76 4.89 -43.09
N SER A 43 8.55 6.21 -43.02
CA SER A 43 7.27 6.86 -43.32
C SER A 43 6.79 6.52 -44.75
N SER A 44 7.67 6.71 -45.73
CA SER A 44 7.39 6.43 -47.14
C SER A 44 7.07 4.96 -47.41
N ALA A 45 7.81 4.04 -46.79
CA ALA A 45 7.53 2.61 -46.87
C ALA A 45 6.15 2.25 -46.26
N LEU A 46 5.78 2.90 -45.15
CA LEU A 46 4.48 2.70 -44.51
C LEU A 46 3.32 3.23 -45.37
N ALA A 47 3.52 4.38 -46.02
CA ALA A 47 2.57 4.95 -46.97
C ALA A 47 2.40 4.06 -48.21
N ALA A 48 3.50 3.51 -48.74
CA ALA A 48 3.45 2.57 -49.86
C ALA A 48 2.69 1.28 -49.51
N MET A 49 2.89 0.73 -48.31
CA MET A 49 2.13 -0.43 -47.82
C MET A 49 0.62 -0.14 -47.74
N ARG A 50 0.22 1.07 -47.34
CA ARG A 50 -1.21 1.47 -47.31
C ARG A 50 -1.82 1.57 -48.70
N SER A 51 -1.04 1.96 -49.70
CA SER A 51 -1.50 2.08 -51.08
C SER A 51 -1.63 0.73 -51.80
N SER A 52 -0.88 -0.29 -51.37
CA SER A 52 -1.10 -1.67 -51.81
C SER A 52 -2.25 -2.26 -50.97
N ASN A 53 -3.37 -2.65 -51.57
CA ASN A 53 -4.56 -3.22 -50.91
C ASN A 53 -4.31 -4.60 -50.21
N ASN A 54 -3.10 -4.89 -49.73
CA ASN A 54 -2.77 -6.12 -49.02
C ASN A 54 -3.02 -5.98 -47.51
N PRO A 55 -3.68 -6.95 -46.86
CA PRO A 55 -3.93 -6.91 -45.43
C PRO A 55 -2.61 -6.95 -44.61
N PRO A 56 -2.50 -6.16 -43.52
CA PRO A 56 -1.24 -5.82 -42.85
C PRO A 56 -0.56 -6.96 -42.07
N HIS A 57 -1.11 -8.19 -42.10
CA HIS A 57 -0.68 -9.26 -41.20
C HIS A 57 0.19 -10.35 -41.84
N GLN A 58 0.53 -10.27 -43.14
CA GLN A 58 1.22 -11.39 -43.79
C GLN A 58 2.59 -11.14 -44.42
N ASN A 59 3.11 -9.92 -44.55
CA ASN A 59 4.54 -9.70 -44.89
C ASN A 59 4.92 -8.24 -44.61
N ILE A 60 5.64 -7.97 -43.51
CA ILE A 60 6.39 -6.71 -43.40
C ILE A 60 7.57 -6.83 -44.37
N PRO A 61 7.71 -5.97 -45.39
CA PRO A 61 8.80 -6.09 -46.36
C PRO A 61 10.15 -6.08 -45.64
N GLN A 62 11.06 -6.98 -46.04
CA GLN A 62 12.42 -7.08 -45.48
C GLN A 62 13.12 -5.71 -45.43
N ALA A 63 12.87 -4.85 -46.42
CA ALA A 63 13.34 -3.46 -46.47
C ALA A 63 12.92 -2.60 -45.26
N PHE A 64 11.76 -2.84 -44.63
CA PHE A 64 11.34 -2.13 -43.42
C PHE A 64 12.08 -2.62 -42.17
N GLN A 65 12.44 -3.92 -42.14
CA GLN A 65 13.20 -4.54 -41.06
C GLN A 65 14.70 -4.21 -41.15
N ASP A 66 15.23 -4.03 -42.36
CA ASP A 66 16.64 -3.73 -42.62
C ASP A 66 16.99 -2.25 -42.33
N LEU A 67 16.00 -1.36 -42.23
CA LEU A 67 16.17 0.03 -41.79
C LEU A 67 16.45 0.07 -40.27
N ARG A 68 17.72 -0.11 -39.90
CA ARG A 68 18.22 0.09 -38.54
C ARG A 68 18.39 1.58 -38.23
N LEU A 69 18.08 1.96 -37.01
CA LEU A 69 18.45 3.29 -36.51
C LEU A 69 19.99 3.33 -36.38
N PRO A 70 20.66 4.42 -36.78
CA PRO A 70 22.09 4.55 -36.59
C PRO A 70 22.45 4.57 -35.09
N ASP A 71 23.56 3.96 -34.71
CA ASP A 71 24.11 4.06 -33.37
C ASP A 71 24.64 5.49 -33.15
N ILE A 72 24.07 6.20 -32.18
CA ILE A 72 24.44 7.58 -31.85
C ILE A 72 25.52 7.52 -30.76
N THR A 73 26.74 7.94 -31.10
CA THR A 73 27.87 8.04 -30.15
C THR A 73 28.12 9.51 -29.83
N ILE A 74 28.11 9.87 -28.54
CA ILE A 74 28.42 11.22 -28.05
C ILE A 74 29.87 11.22 -27.53
N PRO A 75 30.77 12.11 -27.97
CA PRO A 75 32.13 12.18 -27.46
C PRO A 75 32.19 12.81 -26.05
N ASP A 76 32.93 12.17 -25.15
CA ASP A 76 32.97 12.37 -23.69
C ASP A 76 33.37 13.77 -23.16
N ASN A 77 33.64 14.76 -24.01
CA ASN A 77 34.15 16.08 -23.57
C ASN A 77 33.52 17.32 -24.25
N SER A 78 32.34 17.20 -24.86
CA SER A 78 31.61 18.38 -25.36
C SER A 78 30.63 18.91 -24.32
N SER A 79 30.94 20.06 -23.71
CA SER A 79 30.04 20.79 -22.79
C SER A 79 29.00 21.58 -23.57
N VAL A 80 28.14 20.88 -24.32
CA VAL A 80 26.88 21.43 -24.80
C VAL A 80 25.81 21.00 -23.81
N THR A 81 25.23 21.95 -23.07
CA THR A 81 24.12 21.68 -22.14
C THR A 81 22.92 21.13 -22.91
N LEU A 82 22.78 19.80 -22.89
CA LEU A 82 21.64 19.01 -23.35
C LEU A 82 20.38 19.22 -22.48
N GLN A 83 19.99 20.47 -22.21
CA GLN A 83 18.69 20.77 -21.60
C GLN A 83 17.53 20.75 -22.61
N SER A 84 17.80 20.81 -23.92
CA SER A 84 16.77 20.86 -24.96
C SER A 84 16.43 19.53 -25.63
N LEU A 85 17.30 18.51 -25.58
CA LEU A 85 17.08 17.22 -26.29
C LEU A 85 16.79 16.03 -25.36
N GLY A 86 17.12 16.13 -24.07
CA GLY A 86 16.88 15.05 -23.09
C GLY A 86 15.45 14.98 -22.53
N ALA A 87 14.62 16.00 -22.76
CA ALA A 87 13.29 16.11 -22.13
C ALA A 87 12.15 15.42 -22.89
N GLU A 88 12.35 14.94 -24.12
CA GLU A 88 11.24 14.39 -24.93
C GLU A 88 11.22 12.87 -25.11
N PHE A 89 12.27 12.12 -24.73
CA PHE A 89 12.36 10.69 -25.08
C PHE A 89 12.18 9.67 -23.94
N THR A 90 11.80 10.08 -22.73
CA THR A 90 11.27 9.16 -21.71
C THR A 90 9.75 9.25 -21.64
N HIS A 91 9.09 8.29 -22.29
CA HIS A 91 7.73 7.81 -22.01
C HIS A 91 6.79 8.78 -21.27
N ARG A 92 6.15 9.69 -22.03
CA ARG A 92 4.90 10.35 -21.64
C ARG A 92 3.81 9.29 -21.42
N ARG A 93 3.70 8.78 -20.19
CA ARG A 93 2.47 8.20 -19.65
C ARG A 93 2.18 8.88 -18.31
N GLN A 94 1.16 9.74 -18.38
CA GLN A 94 0.45 10.44 -17.31
C GLN A 94 1.20 11.56 -16.57
N CYS A 95 0.43 12.63 -16.35
CA CYS A 95 0.71 13.89 -15.67
C CYS A 95 1.59 14.87 -16.47
N GLY A 96 0.96 15.93 -16.98
CA GLY A 96 1.65 17.02 -17.69
C GLY A 96 2.49 17.83 -16.71
N GLY A 97 3.79 17.93 -16.99
CA GLY A 97 4.70 18.82 -16.27
C GLY A 97 4.41 20.27 -16.63
N TRP A 98 4.28 21.11 -15.61
CA TRP A 98 4.13 22.56 -15.69
C TRP A 98 5.53 23.20 -15.64
N ASP A 99 5.78 24.20 -16.49
CA ASP A 99 7.04 24.95 -16.55
C ASP A 99 6.99 26.12 -15.55
N PRO A 100 7.87 26.18 -14.52
CA PRO A 100 7.76 27.14 -13.42
C PRO A 100 8.26 28.57 -13.75
N GLY A 101 8.51 28.90 -15.01
CA GLY A 101 9.22 30.12 -15.42
C GLY A 101 8.40 31.43 -15.49
N GLU A 102 7.07 31.38 -15.56
CA GLU A 102 6.26 32.60 -15.76
C GLU A 102 5.15 32.71 -14.70
N ARG A 103 5.28 33.67 -13.78
CA ARG A 103 4.18 34.07 -12.88
C ARG A 103 3.20 34.93 -13.67
N PRO A 104 1.93 34.54 -13.84
CA PRO A 104 0.93 35.40 -14.43
C PRO A 104 0.61 36.55 -13.45
N SER A 105 0.40 37.75 -13.98
CA SER A 105 -0.14 38.88 -13.22
C SER A 105 -1.53 38.54 -12.64
N GLU A 106 -1.83 39.01 -11.43
CA GLU A 106 -3.05 38.77 -10.62
C GLU A 106 -4.40 39.21 -11.25
N THR A 107 -4.46 39.48 -12.54
CA THR A 107 -5.71 39.78 -13.25
C THR A 107 -6.48 38.49 -13.54
N ALA A 108 -7.65 38.36 -12.89
CA ALA A 108 -8.65 37.31 -13.01
C ALA A 108 -8.53 36.44 -14.28
N PHE A 109 -7.94 35.25 -14.11
CA PHE A 109 -7.81 34.28 -15.18
C PHE A 109 -9.14 33.56 -15.37
N VAL A 110 -9.86 33.90 -16.43
CA VAL A 110 -11.05 33.17 -16.89
C VAL A 110 -10.55 31.85 -17.47
N MET A 111 -10.84 30.75 -16.79
CA MET A 111 -10.66 29.41 -17.36
C MET A 111 -11.42 29.37 -18.69
N PRO A 112 -10.79 29.03 -19.83
CA PRO A 112 -11.47 29.03 -21.12
C PRO A 112 -12.61 28.01 -21.08
N ASP A 113 -13.87 28.49 -21.17
CA ASP A 113 -15.14 27.78 -21.39
C ASP A 113 -15.17 26.25 -21.18
N GLN A 114 -14.56 25.75 -20.10
CA GLN A 114 -14.66 24.34 -19.79
C GLN A 114 -16.06 24.12 -19.26
N PRO A 115 -16.85 23.23 -19.88
CA PRO A 115 -18.20 23.03 -19.44
C PRO A 115 -18.21 22.53 -17.99
N ARG A 116 -19.13 23.03 -17.17
CA ARG A 116 -19.30 22.59 -15.77
C ARG A 116 -19.55 21.08 -15.77
N GLN A 117 -18.66 20.29 -15.17
CA GLN A 117 -18.78 18.84 -15.09
C GLN A 117 -18.84 18.40 -13.63
N TYR A 118 -19.65 17.40 -13.35
CA TYR A 118 -19.67 16.70 -12.07
C TYR A 118 -18.43 15.80 -11.96
N GLY A 119 -17.78 15.79 -10.80
CA GLY A 119 -16.46 15.18 -10.60
C GLY A 119 -15.30 16.16 -10.82
N MET A 120 -14.06 15.71 -10.62
CA MET A 120 -12.86 16.53 -10.62
C MET A 120 -11.98 16.32 -11.87
N PRO A 121 -12.21 17.10 -12.95
CA PRO A 121 -11.16 17.32 -13.93
C PRO A 121 -10.15 18.32 -13.35
N LEU A 122 -9.08 17.85 -12.71
CA LEU A 122 -7.98 18.72 -12.26
C LEU A 122 -7.17 19.31 -13.43
N ARG A 123 -7.34 18.78 -14.64
CA ARG A 123 -6.58 19.21 -15.80
C ARG A 123 -6.91 20.67 -16.14
N GLY A 124 -5.93 21.55 -15.99
CA GLY A 124 -6.06 22.98 -16.25
C GLY A 124 -6.45 23.80 -15.02
N VAL A 125 -6.75 23.18 -13.88
CA VAL A 125 -7.00 23.89 -12.62
C VAL A 125 -5.69 24.49 -12.12
N ILE A 126 -5.65 25.81 -11.93
CA ILE A 126 -4.49 26.52 -11.39
C ILE A 126 -4.46 26.33 -9.88
N PRO A 127 -3.41 25.70 -9.31
CA PRO A 127 -3.25 25.54 -7.87
C PRO A 127 -3.38 26.87 -7.11
N LEU A 128 -4.07 26.83 -5.98
CA LEU A 128 -4.15 27.96 -5.05
C LEU A 128 -3.74 27.46 -3.67
N GLU A 129 -2.81 28.16 -3.03
CA GLU A 129 -2.43 27.85 -1.66
C GLU A 129 -3.65 28.03 -0.71
N PRO A 130 -4.01 27.00 0.06
CA PRO A 130 -5.11 27.09 1.00
C PRO A 130 -4.82 28.05 2.15
N PRO A 131 -5.84 28.73 2.71
CA PRO A 131 -5.71 29.39 4.01
C PRO A 131 -5.43 28.36 5.11
N ALA A 132 -5.20 28.81 6.34
CA ALA A 132 -5.08 27.90 7.47
C ALA A 132 -6.43 27.23 7.78
N PHE A 133 -6.46 25.89 7.69
CA PHE A 133 -7.60 25.08 8.12
C PHE A 133 -7.41 24.74 9.60
N LEU A 134 -8.21 25.35 10.48
CA LEU A 134 -8.05 25.22 11.93
C LEU A 134 -9.24 24.53 12.55
N TRP A 135 -9.06 23.49 13.35
CA TRP A 135 -10.15 22.88 14.12
C TRP A 135 -10.79 23.89 15.10
N PRO A 136 -12.10 23.75 15.36
CA PRO A 136 -12.75 24.46 16.46
C PRO A 136 -12.02 24.18 17.78
N GLU A 137 -11.97 25.17 18.66
CA GLU A 137 -11.16 25.11 19.89
C GLU A 137 -11.66 24.02 20.85
N GLU A 138 -12.98 23.83 20.89
CA GLU A 138 -13.67 22.81 21.67
C GLU A 138 -13.32 21.38 21.24
N LEU A 139 -12.86 21.19 19.99
CA LEU A 139 -12.45 19.90 19.46
C LEU A 139 -10.95 19.62 19.69
N ILE A 140 -10.17 20.62 20.11
CA ILE A 140 -8.75 20.42 20.40
C ILE A 140 -8.60 19.58 21.68
N SER A 141 -7.69 18.62 21.63
CA SER A 141 -7.34 17.76 22.76
C SER A 141 -6.95 18.60 23.97
N LYS A 142 -7.52 18.26 25.12
CA LYS A 142 -7.21 18.89 26.41
C LYS A 142 -5.93 18.36 27.05
N LEU A 143 -5.27 17.40 26.41
CA LEU A 143 -4.01 16.87 26.87
C LEU A 143 -2.92 17.93 26.78
N GLY A 144 -2.13 18.05 27.85
CA GLY A 144 -1.01 18.97 27.91
C GLY A 144 0.04 18.74 26.81
N LYS A 145 0.98 19.68 26.72
CA LYS A 145 2.17 19.56 25.88
C LYS A 145 2.90 18.23 26.17
N PRO A 146 3.33 17.49 25.13
CA PRO A 146 4.18 16.31 25.32
C PRO A 146 5.48 16.65 26.06
N ASP A 147 5.96 15.73 26.91
CA ASP A 147 7.14 15.97 27.74
C ASP A 147 8.43 16.14 26.92
N ALA A 148 8.60 15.33 25.87
CA ALA A 148 9.77 15.38 25.02
C ALA A 148 9.66 16.53 24.00
N GLU A 149 10.58 17.50 24.03
CA GLU A 149 10.60 18.57 23.02
C GLU A 149 11.15 18.10 21.67
N GLN A 150 11.85 16.97 21.66
CA GLN A 150 12.51 16.41 20.48
C GLN A 150 12.46 14.89 20.53
N LEU A 151 12.27 14.26 19.37
CA LEU A 151 12.50 12.84 19.18
C LEU A 151 13.84 12.69 18.46
N VAL A 152 14.84 12.22 19.20
CA VAL A 152 16.19 11.99 18.68
C VAL A 152 16.30 10.51 18.30
N PRO A 153 16.77 10.18 17.08
CA PRO A 153 16.97 8.78 16.72
C PRO A 153 17.99 8.12 17.64
N ALA A 154 17.80 6.83 17.90
CA ALA A 154 18.84 6.03 18.52
C ALA A 154 20.14 6.10 17.69
N PRO A 155 21.34 6.02 18.30
CA PRO A 155 22.59 6.06 17.57
C PRO A 155 22.58 5.07 16.39
N PRO A 156 23.09 5.44 15.21
CA PRO A 156 23.11 4.54 14.07
C PRO A 156 23.97 3.31 14.38
N GLY A 157 23.48 2.14 13.97
CA GLY A 157 24.25 0.90 14.06
C GLY A 157 25.40 0.86 13.06
N SER A 158 26.19 -0.20 13.09
CA SER A 158 27.21 -0.44 12.06
C SER A 158 26.57 -0.50 10.68
N GLN A 159 27.11 0.26 9.73
CA GLN A 159 26.61 0.28 8.36
C GLN A 159 26.69 -1.14 7.74
N PRO A 160 25.63 -1.62 7.07
CA PRO A 160 25.67 -2.93 6.43
C PRO A 160 26.65 -2.92 5.24
N PRO A 161 27.23 -4.07 4.86
CA PRO A 161 28.17 -4.15 3.73
C PRO A 161 27.58 -3.66 2.40
N VAL A 162 26.27 -3.85 2.22
CA VAL A 162 25.47 -3.35 1.09
C VAL A 162 24.16 -2.82 1.61
N GLY A 163 23.63 -1.80 0.92
CA GLY A 163 22.38 -1.15 1.29
C GLY A 163 22.56 -0.18 2.45
N GLN A 164 21.43 0.26 3.02
CA GLN A 164 21.41 1.20 4.14
C GLN A 164 20.26 0.84 5.08
N TYR A 165 20.40 1.16 6.37
CA TYR A 165 19.29 1.11 7.31
C TYR A 165 18.51 2.43 7.31
N PRO A 166 17.26 2.44 7.80
CA PRO A 166 16.52 3.67 8.02
C PRO A 166 17.30 4.65 8.89
N GLN A 167 17.23 5.94 8.54
CA GLN A 167 17.84 7.04 9.27
C GLN A 167 16.77 8.11 9.44
N ALA A 168 16.38 8.37 10.68
CA ALA A 168 15.42 9.41 11.01
C ALA A 168 16.14 10.77 11.13
N PRO A 169 15.49 11.87 10.72
CA PRO A 169 15.88 13.18 11.20
C PRO A 169 15.53 13.31 12.70
N VAL A 170 16.05 14.36 13.35
CA VAL A 170 15.53 14.79 14.65
C VAL A 170 14.18 15.46 14.42
N TYR A 171 13.13 14.92 15.00
CA TYR A 171 11.82 15.56 14.97
C TYR A 171 11.67 16.51 16.15
N LYS A 172 11.24 17.74 15.89
CA LYS A 172 11.04 18.78 16.91
C LYS A 172 9.57 19.00 17.17
N LEU A 173 9.20 19.08 18.45
CA LEU A 173 7.85 19.43 18.86
C LEU A 173 7.53 20.87 18.49
N ASN A 174 6.34 21.14 17.96
CA ASN A 174 5.83 22.51 17.87
C ASN A 174 5.60 23.06 19.29
N LEU A 175 6.26 24.17 19.64
CA LEU A 175 6.15 24.75 20.99
C LEU A 175 4.83 25.49 21.22
N THR A 176 4.16 25.89 20.14
CA THR A 176 2.88 26.59 20.14
C THR A 176 1.77 25.65 19.72
N LEU A 177 0.61 25.76 20.37
CA LEU A 177 -0.59 25.01 20.01
C LEU A 177 -0.93 25.22 18.52
N ASP A 178 -0.93 24.12 17.75
CA ASP A 178 -1.28 24.13 16.34
C ASP A 178 -2.69 23.57 16.16
N ARG A 179 -3.64 24.49 15.96
CA ARG A 179 -5.05 24.15 15.78
C ARG A 179 -5.36 23.46 14.45
N SER A 180 -4.40 23.32 13.55
CA SER A 180 -4.59 22.49 12.36
C SER A 180 -4.66 21.00 12.69
N TYR A 181 -4.22 20.57 13.88
CA TYR A 181 -4.31 19.19 14.35
C TYR A 181 -5.20 19.08 15.59
N ARG A 182 -6.06 18.07 15.67
CA ARG A 182 -6.92 17.82 16.86
C ARG A 182 -6.10 17.63 18.13
N ARG A 183 -4.90 17.03 18.05
CA ARG A 183 -3.99 16.89 19.20
C ARG A 183 -3.45 18.24 19.71
N GLY A 184 -3.41 19.27 18.87
CA GLY A 184 -2.79 20.57 19.15
C GLY A 184 -1.25 20.56 19.08
N TYR A 185 -0.64 19.39 19.06
CA TYR A 185 0.81 19.19 19.04
C TYR A 185 1.20 18.13 18.02
N LEU A 186 2.38 18.30 17.43
CA LEU A 186 2.97 17.44 16.41
C LEU A 186 4.50 17.47 16.52
N TYR A 187 5.16 16.43 16.03
CA TYR A 187 6.61 16.39 15.86
C TYR A 187 6.95 16.58 14.38
N ALA A 188 7.73 17.62 14.06
CA ALA A 188 8.07 17.97 12.69
C ALA A 188 9.57 17.81 12.40
N ALA A 189 9.88 17.41 11.17
CA ALA A 189 11.22 17.46 10.60
C ALA A 189 11.16 18.06 9.18
N PRO A 190 12.24 18.69 8.69
CA PRO A 190 12.27 19.18 7.31
C PRO A 190 12.39 18.02 6.33
N PHE A 191 11.71 18.13 5.18
CA PHE A 191 11.96 17.32 3.99
C PHE A 191 12.41 18.26 2.87
N LEU A 192 13.67 18.16 2.44
CA LEU A 192 14.20 19.04 1.39
C LEU A 192 13.94 18.41 0.01
N THR A 193 13.20 19.11 -0.85
CA THR A 193 12.94 18.62 -2.22
C THR A 193 14.23 18.49 -3.03
N ALA A 194 15.25 19.28 -2.72
CA ALA A 194 16.60 19.16 -3.29
C ALA A 194 17.24 17.78 -3.04
N ASP A 195 16.93 17.13 -1.91
CA ASP A 195 17.49 15.83 -1.54
C ASP A 195 16.64 14.66 -2.03
N LYS A 196 15.54 14.92 -2.75
CA LYS A 196 14.57 13.91 -3.18
C LYS A 196 15.21 12.76 -3.96
N ALA A 197 16.20 13.04 -4.82
CA ALA A 197 16.90 12.01 -5.58
C ALA A 197 17.78 11.11 -4.68
N ILE A 198 18.47 11.71 -3.70
CA ILE A 198 19.29 11.00 -2.71
C ILE A 198 18.39 10.12 -1.84
N GLU A 199 17.30 10.68 -1.36
CA GLU A 199 16.32 9.98 -0.52
C GLU A 199 15.65 8.82 -1.27
N ARG A 200 15.33 9.02 -2.55
CA ARG A 200 14.83 7.95 -3.42
C ARG A 200 15.83 6.81 -3.55
N GLU A 201 17.11 7.10 -3.81
CA GLU A 201 18.14 6.07 -3.93
C GLU A 201 18.37 5.36 -2.58
N ARG A 202 18.34 6.09 -1.45
CA ARG A 202 18.37 5.50 -0.10
C ARG A 202 17.22 4.51 0.10
N MET A 203 16.00 4.90 -0.25
CA MET A 203 14.80 4.06 -0.14
C MET A 203 14.85 2.82 -1.04
N LEU A 204 15.39 2.92 -2.25
CA LEU A 204 15.58 1.76 -3.12
C LEU A 204 16.56 0.74 -2.53
N ASN A 205 17.55 1.20 -1.76
CA ASN A 205 18.59 0.38 -1.14
C ASN A 205 18.35 0.08 0.35
N ILE A 206 17.14 0.31 0.84
CA ILE A 206 16.83 0.14 2.26
C ILE A 206 16.80 -1.33 2.67
N LEU A 207 17.35 -1.61 3.85
CA LEU A 207 17.35 -2.90 4.51
C LEU A 207 16.52 -2.88 5.80
N VAL A 208 16.13 -4.06 6.26
CA VAL A 208 15.53 -4.23 7.59
C VAL A 208 16.62 -3.97 8.65
N PRO A 209 16.39 -3.05 9.60
CA PRO A 209 17.39 -2.71 10.61
C PRO A 209 17.60 -3.85 11.64
N PRO A 210 18.72 -3.82 12.39
CA PRO A 210 18.87 -4.67 13.57
C PRO A 210 17.86 -4.30 14.67
N ASN A 211 17.81 -5.08 15.76
CA ASN A 211 16.93 -4.87 16.92
C ASN A 211 15.42 -4.94 16.63
N ILE A 212 15.03 -5.54 15.50
CA ILE A 212 13.62 -5.83 15.21
C ILE A 212 13.02 -6.90 16.16
N CYS A 213 13.86 -7.78 16.69
CA CYS A 213 13.50 -8.76 17.71
C CYS A 213 13.69 -8.17 19.12
N PRO A 214 13.01 -8.68 20.15
CA PRO A 214 13.26 -8.27 21.52
C PRO A 214 14.65 -8.75 21.96
N ALA A 215 15.35 -7.92 22.74
CA ALA A 215 16.72 -8.17 23.16
C ALA A 215 16.77 -9.18 24.32
N ARG A 216 15.81 -9.09 25.24
CA ARG A 216 15.73 -9.98 26.41
C ARG A 216 14.30 -10.14 26.91
N TYR A 217 14.09 -11.10 27.80
CA TYR A 217 12.86 -11.24 28.57
C TYR A 217 13.17 -11.02 30.06
N ASP A 218 12.43 -10.12 30.69
CA ASP A 218 12.52 -9.83 32.12
C ASP A 218 11.51 -10.69 32.88
N LEU A 219 12.03 -11.56 33.74
CA LEU A 219 11.24 -12.50 34.52
C LEU A 219 10.43 -11.81 35.63
N ASP A 220 10.93 -10.71 36.19
CA ASP A 220 10.28 -10.04 37.32
C ASP A 220 9.08 -9.22 36.85
N SER A 221 9.22 -8.52 35.72
CA SER A 221 8.09 -7.81 35.11
C SER A 221 7.24 -8.69 34.19
N ALA A 222 7.72 -9.90 33.88
CA ALA A 222 7.13 -10.82 32.91
C ALA A 222 6.93 -10.19 31.51
N LYS A 223 7.89 -9.37 31.05
CA LYS A 223 7.80 -8.64 29.77
C LYS A 223 9.06 -8.78 28.93
N PHE A 224 8.87 -8.75 27.61
CA PHE A 224 10.01 -8.54 26.72
C PHE A 224 10.58 -7.14 26.88
N ILE A 225 11.90 -7.04 26.80
CA ILE A 225 12.61 -5.77 26.69
C ILE A 225 13.20 -5.68 25.28
N ALA A 226 12.81 -4.62 24.61
CA ALA A 226 13.27 -4.27 23.27
C ALA A 226 14.28 -3.13 23.36
N ASP A 227 15.43 -3.29 22.72
CA ASP A 227 16.33 -2.17 22.51
C ASP A 227 15.77 -1.24 21.42
N PRO A 228 16.08 0.07 21.47
CA PRO A 228 15.75 0.98 20.39
C PRO A 228 16.30 0.49 19.05
N ILE A 229 15.55 0.70 17.97
CA ILE A 229 16.01 0.39 16.62
C ILE A 229 17.04 1.46 16.20
N PRO A 230 18.30 1.09 15.90
CA PRO A 230 19.35 2.05 15.59
C PRO A 230 19.01 2.95 14.40
N GLY A 231 19.30 4.24 14.51
CA GLY A 231 19.00 5.25 13.49
C GLY A 231 17.53 5.66 13.41
N MET A 232 16.65 5.15 14.29
CA MET A 232 15.21 5.38 14.21
C MET A 232 14.63 6.01 15.48
N VAL A 233 13.47 6.65 15.34
CA VAL A 233 12.66 7.20 16.44
C VAL A 233 11.45 6.32 16.72
N LYS A 234 11.14 6.11 18.01
CA LYS A 234 9.88 5.48 18.42
C LYS A 234 8.74 6.48 18.24
N LEU A 235 7.66 6.06 17.58
CA LEU A 235 6.45 6.85 17.38
C LEU A 235 5.70 7.04 18.72
N PRO A 236 5.53 8.28 19.22
CA PRO A 236 4.64 8.54 20.34
C PRO A 236 3.17 8.34 19.95
N LEU A 237 2.39 7.70 20.81
CA LEU A 237 0.97 7.47 20.59
C LEU A 237 0.17 8.78 20.64
N GLY A 238 -0.76 8.94 19.69
CA GLY A 238 -1.69 10.05 19.59
C GLY A 238 -1.09 11.38 19.16
N ILE A 239 0.16 11.41 18.70
CA ILE A 239 0.85 12.61 18.23
C ILE A 239 1.32 12.40 16.79
N PRO A 240 0.82 13.18 15.81
CA PRO A 240 1.25 13.07 14.42
C PRO A 240 2.74 13.43 14.25
N LEU A 241 3.43 12.66 13.40
CA LEU A 241 4.74 13.03 12.86
C LEU A 241 4.58 13.61 11.47
N VAL A 242 5.23 14.74 11.23
CA VAL A 242 5.01 15.61 10.08
C VAL A 242 6.33 15.94 9.41
N HIS A 243 6.32 16.05 8.09
CA HIS A 243 7.42 16.64 7.33
C HIS A 243 7.02 18.02 6.79
N HIS A 244 7.86 19.02 7.04
CA HIS A 244 7.73 20.35 6.43
C HIS A 244 8.52 20.36 5.12
N VAL A 245 7.81 20.42 3.99
CA VAL A 245 8.44 20.44 2.66
C VAL A 245 9.24 21.73 2.50
N ASP A 246 10.53 21.59 2.19
CA ASP A 246 11.53 22.66 2.14
C ASP A 246 11.66 23.45 3.45
N GLY A 247 11.30 22.82 4.58
CA GLY A 247 11.33 23.42 5.91
C GLY A 247 10.19 24.41 6.19
N ASP A 248 9.23 24.56 5.28
CA ASP A 248 8.10 25.47 5.42
C ASP A 248 6.95 24.83 6.24
N PRO A 249 6.59 25.38 7.42
CA PRO A 249 5.49 24.87 8.25
C PRO A 249 4.12 24.89 7.56
N ASN A 250 3.88 25.81 6.62
CA ASN A 250 2.61 25.85 5.87
C ASN A 250 2.51 24.70 4.85
N ARG A 251 3.65 24.09 4.52
CA ARG A 251 3.80 22.98 3.57
C ARG A 251 4.01 21.66 4.30
N ALA A 252 3.26 21.48 5.39
CA ALA A 252 3.23 20.27 6.19
C ALA A 252 2.58 19.09 5.46
N VAL A 253 3.21 17.92 5.54
CA VAL A 253 2.67 16.62 5.11
C VAL A 253 2.71 15.68 6.31
N THR A 254 1.56 15.17 6.72
CA THR A 254 1.53 14.16 7.79
C THR A 254 2.11 12.85 7.29
N VAL A 255 3.09 12.30 8.01
CA VAL A 255 3.79 11.06 7.65
C VAL A 255 3.08 9.87 8.27
N VAL A 256 2.88 9.91 9.59
CA VAL A 256 2.28 8.83 10.37
C VAL A 256 1.68 9.34 11.68
N CYS A 257 0.62 8.70 12.13
CA CYS A 257 0.10 8.78 13.50
C CYS A 257 -0.34 7.38 13.95
N ALA A 258 -0.23 7.08 15.24
CA ALA A 258 -0.71 5.83 15.80
C ALA A 258 -1.51 6.04 17.08
N HIS A 259 -2.50 5.20 17.31
CA HIS A 259 -3.32 5.20 18.51
C HIS A 259 -3.48 3.80 19.09
N THR A 260 -3.69 3.74 20.39
CA THR A 260 -4.28 2.60 21.11
C THR A 260 -5.71 2.99 21.49
N LEU A 261 -6.51 2.04 21.99
CA LEU A 261 -7.80 2.41 22.60
C LEU A 261 -7.60 3.39 23.75
N GLU A 262 -6.61 3.16 24.61
CA GLU A 262 -6.29 4.04 25.74
C GLU A 262 -5.98 5.47 25.30
N SER A 263 -5.17 5.65 24.25
CA SER A 263 -4.89 7.01 23.75
C SER A 263 -6.08 7.67 23.08
N LEU A 264 -7.05 6.89 22.56
CA LEU A 264 -8.30 7.42 22.01
C LEU A 264 -9.32 7.82 23.08
N MET A 265 -9.31 7.20 24.26
CA MET A 265 -10.19 7.56 25.38
C MET A 265 -10.01 9.00 25.88
N GLN A 266 -8.94 9.67 25.45
CA GLN A 266 -8.64 11.06 25.76
C GLN A 266 -9.43 12.04 24.86
N TYR A 267 -10.13 11.54 23.86
CA TYR A 267 -10.98 12.29 22.93
C TYR A 267 -12.46 11.93 23.15
N GLU A 268 -13.36 12.83 22.75
CA GLU A 268 -14.82 12.61 22.86
C GLU A 268 -15.28 11.38 22.06
N GLU A 269 -14.58 11.07 20.96
CA GLU A 269 -14.86 9.93 20.10
C GLU A 269 -14.46 8.58 20.73
N GLY A 270 -13.61 8.58 21.76
CA GLY A 270 -12.98 7.39 22.30
C GLY A 270 -13.96 6.31 22.77
N GLY A 271 -15.02 6.71 23.49
CA GLY A 271 -16.05 5.77 23.97
C GLY A 271 -16.79 5.07 22.82
N GLN A 272 -17.16 5.83 21.79
CA GLN A 272 -17.81 5.26 20.60
C GLN A 272 -16.87 4.32 19.84
N VAL A 273 -15.59 4.66 19.72
CA VAL A 273 -14.60 3.78 19.09
C VAL A 273 -14.44 2.49 19.89
N GLN A 274 -14.41 2.55 21.22
CA GLN A 274 -14.31 1.37 22.08
C GLN A 274 -15.48 0.40 21.87
N GLU A 275 -16.72 0.90 21.80
CA GLU A 275 -17.91 0.10 21.53
C GLU A 275 -17.86 -0.59 20.17
N LEU A 276 -17.50 0.18 19.13
CA LEU A 276 -17.34 -0.33 17.77
C LEU A 276 -16.25 -1.41 17.69
N VAL A 277 -15.12 -1.20 18.36
CA VAL A 277 -14.00 -2.15 18.39
C VAL A 277 -14.34 -3.42 19.17
N ALA A 278 -15.11 -3.31 20.27
CA ALA A 278 -15.60 -4.48 20.98
C ALA A 278 -16.45 -5.37 20.07
N ARG A 279 -17.33 -4.75 19.27
CA ARG A 279 -18.12 -5.49 18.27
C ARG A 279 -17.25 -6.04 17.14
N LEU A 280 -16.27 -5.28 16.66
CA LEU A 280 -15.32 -5.75 15.65
C LEU A 280 -14.57 -7.00 16.13
N LEU A 281 -14.07 -7.01 17.37
CA LEU A 281 -13.40 -8.17 17.97
C LEU A 281 -14.28 -9.42 17.94
N GLN A 282 -15.57 -9.30 18.25
CA GLN A 282 -16.53 -10.41 18.18
C GLN A 282 -16.75 -10.91 16.75
N LEU A 283 -16.73 -10.04 15.75
CA LEU A 283 -16.89 -10.43 14.34
C LEU A 283 -15.59 -10.98 13.74
N THR A 284 -14.43 -10.51 14.22
CA THR A 284 -13.12 -10.98 13.79
C THR A 284 -12.85 -12.38 14.33
N TRP A 285 -13.02 -12.57 15.64
CA TRP A 285 -12.70 -13.82 16.33
C TRP A 285 -13.91 -14.73 16.58
N GLY A 286 -15.12 -14.25 16.31
CA GLY A 286 -16.34 -15.00 16.60
C GLY A 286 -16.77 -14.90 18.06
N THR A 287 -17.86 -15.60 18.39
CA THR A 287 -18.39 -15.77 19.75
C THR A 287 -18.91 -17.19 19.93
N ASN A 288 -18.79 -17.71 21.16
CA ASN A 288 -19.34 -19.02 21.50
C ASN A 288 -20.87 -18.93 21.57
N PRO A 289 -21.60 -20.00 21.17
CA PRO A 289 -23.03 -20.05 21.41
C PRO A 289 -23.35 -19.98 22.91
N THR A 290 -24.42 -19.28 23.24
CA THR A 290 -25.01 -19.27 24.58
C THR A 290 -26.35 -20.02 24.55
N GLU A 291 -26.99 -20.22 25.72
CA GLU A 291 -28.33 -20.83 25.76
C GLU A 291 -29.38 -19.99 25.01
N SER A 292 -29.18 -18.67 24.93
CA SER A 292 -30.12 -17.73 24.32
C SER A 292 -29.76 -17.29 22.90
N GLU A 293 -28.49 -17.37 22.51
CA GLU A 293 -28.00 -16.81 21.24
C GLU A 293 -27.06 -17.77 20.50
N PRO A 294 -27.23 -17.93 19.18
CA PRO A 294 -26.29 -18.71 18.37
C PRO A 294 -24.93 -18.03 18.35
N GLY A 295 -23.86 -18.84 18.32
CA GLY A 295 -22.50 -18.34 18.18
C GLY A 295 -22.30 -17.63 16.83
N ILE A 296 -21.38 -16.67 16.82
CA ILE A 296 -20.97 -15.96 15.59
C ILE A 296 -19.65 -16.59 15.13
N PRO A 297 -19.54 -17.09 13.89
CA PRO A 297 -18.25 -17.55 13.36
C PRO A 297 -17.29 -16.38 13.17
N GLY A 298 -15.99 -16.62 13.40
CA GLY A 298 -14.97 -15.62 13.11
C GLY A 298 -14.83 -15.34 11.61
N ILE A 299 -14.23 -14.20 11.24
CA ILE A 299 -14.07 -13.78 9.83
C ILE A 299 -13.36 -14.82 8.97
N PHE A 300 -12.41 -15.55 9.55
CA PHE A 300 -11.63 -16.59 8.88
C PHE A 300 -12.34 -17.95 8.80
N GLU A 301 -13.44 -18.10 9.54
CA GLU A 301 -14.28 -19.31 9.57
C GLU A 301 -15.51 -19.19 8.67
N LEU A 302 -15.75 -17.99 8.11
CA LEU A 302 -16.88 -17.75 7.23
C LEU A 302 -16.80 -18.63 5.97
N GLU A 303 -17.89 -19.33 5.71
CA GLU A 303 -18.00 -20.22 4.55
C GLU A 303 -17.77 -19.46 3.24
N GLY A 304 -16.92 -20.01 2.39
CA GLY A 304 -16.64 -19.49 1.05
C GLY A 304 -15.57 -18.40 0.99
N MET A 305 -14.95 -18.02 2.10
CA MET A 305 -13.82 -17.09 2.10
C MET A 305 -12.66 -17.61 1.25
N GLN A 306 -12.08 -16.75 0.41
CA GLN A 306 -10.98 -17.12 -0.48
C GLN A 306 -9.78 -16.21 -0.29
N THR A 307 -8.62 -16.81 -0.07
CA THR A 307 -7.36 -16.07 -0.07
C THR A 307 -7.14 -15.41 -1.43
N ASN A 308 -6.57 -14.21 -1.39
CA ASN A 308 -6.18 -13.46 -2.56
C ASN A 308 -5.23 -14.31 -3.43
N LEU A 309 -5.37 -14.23 -4.76
CA LEU A 309 -4.55 -15.01 -5.72
C LEU A 309 -3.03 -14.87 -5.48
N ARG A 310 -2.62 -13.73 -4.94
CA ARG A 310 -1.21 -13.42 -4.60
C ARG A 310 -0.71 -14.22 -3.39
N SER A 311 -1.59 -14.57 -2.46
CA SER A 311 -1.29 -15.41 -1.30
C SER A 311 -1.33 -16.91 -1.64
N LYS A 312 -2.10 -17.32 -2.65
CA LYS A 312 -2.24 -18.74 -3.04
C LYS A 312 -0.94 -19.44 -3.47
N LYS A 313 0.08 -18.68 -3.89
CA LYS A 313 1.37 -19.25 -4.33
C LYS A 313 2.22 -19.79 -3.18
N ALA A 314 1.84 -19.48 -1.95
CA ALA A 314 2.62 -19.82 -0.77
C ALA A 314 1.91 -20.84 0.13
N HIS A 315 1.01 -21.66 -0.43
CA HIS A 315 0.57 -22.90 0.19
C HIS A 315 1.72 -23.93 0.23
N CYS A 316 2.76 -23.60 0.99
CA CYS A 316 3.65 -24.57 1.57
C CYS A 316 2.79 -25.49 2.45
N THR A 317 3.08 -26.79 2.41
CA THR A 317 2.53 -27.80 3.31
C THR A 317 2.69 -27.33 4.76
N GLY A 318 1.62 -26.88 5.40
CA GLY A 318 1.64 -26.36 6.78
C GLY A 318 1.01 -24.99 7.02
N THR A 319 0.50 -24.28 6.00
CA THR A 319 -0.31 -23.06 6.24
C THR A 319 -1.62 -23.41 6.93
N LEU A 320 -1.90 -22.76 8.07
CA LEU A 320 -3.11 -23.01 8.85
C LEU A 320 -4.32 -22.34 8.19
N PRO A 321 -5.53 -22.94 8.27
CA PRO A 321 -6.76 -22.27 7.84
C PRO A 321 -6.87 -20.89 8.49
N GLY A 322 -7.18 -19.88 7.68
CA GLY A 322 -7.29 -18.47 8.12
C GLY A 322 -6.03 -17.63 7.94
N ASP A 323 -4.88 -18.25 7.67
CA ASP A 323 -3.66 -17.51 7.32
C ASP A 323 -3.71 -16.98 5.89
N GLY A 324 -3.37 -15.70 5.73
CA GLY A 324 -3.30 -15.03 4.44
C GLY A 324 -4.10 -13.75 4.37
N SER A 325 -4.26 -13.27 3.14
CA SER A 325 -4.87 -11.98 2.81
C SER A 325 -6.18 -12.18 2.07
N PHE A 326 -7.22 -11.45 2.46
CA PHE A 326 -8.57 -11.51 1.89
C PHE A 326 -9.08 -10.09 1.60
N ASN A 327 -9.60 -9.85 0.40
CA ASN A 327 -10.20 -8.55 0.04
C ASN A 327 -11.68 -8.51 0.43
N LEU A 328 -12.08 -7.65 1.36
CA LEU A 328 -13.47 -7.58 1.85
C LEU A 328 -14.35 -6.58 1.11
N ALA A 329 -13.78 -5.48 0.61
CA ALA A 329 -14.55 -4.37 0.02
C ALA A 329 -14.42 -4.30 -1.51
N SER A 330 -13.33 -3.71 -2.01
CA SER A 330 -13.13 -3.49 -3.45
C SER A 330 -11.76 -4.00 -3.89
N THR A 331 -11.64 -4.32 -5.18
CA THR A 331 -10.40 -4.79 -5.81
C THR A 331 -10.22 -4.17 -7.19
N HIS A 332 -9.02 -4.33 -7.75
CA HIS A 332 -8.71 -3.94 -9.12
C HIS A 332 -8.65 -5.18 -10.02
N GLY A 333 -9.30 -5.10 -11.18
CA GLY A 333 -9.12 -6.10 -12.23
C GLY A 333 -7.70 -6.05 -12.77
N GLU A 334 -7.03 -7.19 -12.87
CA GLU A 334 -5.72 -7.28 -13.53
C GLU A 334 -5.90 -7.37 -15.05
N GLY A 335 -5.07 -6.67 -15.83
CA GLY A 335 -4.99 -6.85 -17.30
C GLY A 335 -5.38 -5.67 -18.20
N GLU A 336 -5.92 -4.55 -17.68
CA GLU A 336 -6.38 -3.41 -18.49
C GLU A 336 -5.95 -2.05 -17.90
N GLY A 337 -4.79 -1.51 -18.31
CA GLY A 337 -4.33 -0.19 -17.84
C GLY A 337 -4.22 -0.10 -16.31
N TYR A 338 -4.97 0.81 -15.67
CA TYR A 338 -5.08 0.93 -14.21
C TYR A 338 -5.99 -0.15 -13.57
N GLY A 339 -6.68 -0.94 -14.38
CA GLY A 339 -7.63 -1.97 -13.99
C GLY A 339 -9.00 -1.39 -13.66
N SER A 340 -10.08 -2.15 -13.88
CA SER A 340 -11.41 -1.76 -13.40
C SER A 340 -11.45 -1.81 -11.87
N PHE A 341 -11.97 -0.76 -11.24
CA PHE A 341 -12.32 -0.78 -9.81
C PHE A 341 -13.68 -1.48 -9.66
N MET A 342 -13.74 -2.53 -8.84
CA MET A 342 -14.94 -3.38 -8.72
C MET A 342 -15.08 -3.97 -7.31
N PRO A 343 -16.30 -4.37 -6.87
CA PRO A 343 -16.49 -4.98 -5.56
C PRO A 343 -15.80 -6.35 -5.45
N ALA A 344 -15.21 -6.61 -4.30
CA ALA A 344 -14.58 -7.86 -3.91
C ALA A 344 -15.61 -8.79 -3.24
N VAL A 345 -16.36 -9.54 -4.05
CA VAL A 345 -17.23 -10.62 -3.53
C VAL A 345 -16.36 -11.81 -3.10
N GLN A 346 -16.23 -12.01 -1.78
CA GLN A 346 -15.53 -13.18 -1.23
C GLN A 346 -16.39 -14.43 -1.28
N THR A 347 -17.66 -14.29 -0.91
CA THR A 347 -18.60 -15.38 -0.68
C THR A 347 -20.01 -14.93 -1.03
N ASN A 348 -20.91 -15.88 -1.23
CA ASN A 348 -22.33 -15.66 -1.51
C ASN A 348 -23.24 -16.18 -0.40
N THR A 349 -22.70 -16.70 0.71
CA THR A 349 -23.53 -17.18 1.81
C THR A 349 -24.15 -15.99 2.54
N PRO A 350 -25.47 -16.01 2.87
CA PRO A 350 -26.12 -14.87 3.53
C PRO A 350 -25.51 -14.50 4.89
N GLN A 351 -24.99 -15.47 5.64
CA GLN A 351 -24.34 -15.23 6.93
C GLN A 351 -23.02 -14.46 6.76
N ALA A 352 -22.17 -14.90 5.83
CA ALA A 352 -20.88 -14.26 5.63
C ALA A 352 -21.01 -12.88 4.98
N THR A 353 -21.93 -12.72 4.02
CA THR A 353 -22.32 -11.43 3.43
C THR A 353 -22.71 -10.42 4.51
N ARG A 354 -23.59 -10.82 5.45
CA ARG A 354 -24.01 -9.94 6.57
C ARG A 354 -22.84 -9.59 7.50
N SER A 355 -22.03 -10.58 7.86
CA SER A 355 -20.89 -10.38 8.77
C SER A 355 -19.84 -9.45 8.16
N ILE A 356 -19.51 -9.63 6.87
CA ILE A 356 -18.58 -8.75 6.14
C ILE A 356 -19.15 -7.34 6.03
N ALA A 357 -20.44 -7.19 5.71
CA ALA A 357 -21.08 -5.87 5.64
C ALA A 357 -21.01 -5.14 7.00
N GLU A 358 -21.31 -5.83 8.10
CA GLU A 358 -21.22 -5.27 9.45
C GLU A 358 -19.78 -4.85 9.81
N ILE A 359 -18.79 -5.72 9.51
CA ILE A 359 -17.37 -5.39 9.68
C ILE A 359 -17.00 -4.12 8.91
N LEU A 360 -17.40 -4.02 7.64
CA LEU A 360 -17.08 -2.85 6.81
C LEU A 360 -17.74 -1.58 7.32
N GLN A 361 -19.00 -1.65 7.79
CA GLN A 361 -19.68 -0.50 8.39
C GLN A 361 -19.01 -0.04 9.69
N ILE A 362 -18.58 -0.99 10.55
CA ILE A 362 -17.83 -0.67 11.77
C ILE A 362 -16.50 -0.02 11.44
N LEU A 363 -15.73 -0.61 10.52
CA LEU A 363 -14.45 -0.07 10.06
C LEU A 363 -14.60 1.31 9.43
N HIS A 364 -15.67 1.54 8.66
CA HIS A 364 -16.02 2.85 8.12
C HIS A 364 -16.25 3.87 9.24
N LYS A 365 -17.11 3.56 10.21
CA LYS A 365 -17.39 4.45 11.35
C LYS A 365 -16.11 4.76 12.14
N CYS A 366 -15.30 3.75 12.45
CA CYS A 366 -14.02 3.95 13.11
C CYS A 366 -13.08 4.83 12.27
N TYR A 367 -13.03 4.66 10.95
CA TYR A 367 -12.24 5.52 10.07
C TYR A 367 -12.66 6.99 10.19
N ARG A 368 -13.97 7.27 10.17
CA ARG A 368 -14.54 8.61 10.32
C ARG A 368 -14.20 9.26 11.67
N LEU A 369 -14.10 8.46 12.72
CA LEU A 369 -13.81 8.93 14.08
C LEU A 369 -12.29 9.11 14.32
N ILE A 370 -11.47 8.20 13.80
CA ILE A 370 -10.03 8.14 14.11
C ILE A 370 -9.21 8.99 13.14
N MET A 371 -9.50 8.93 11.83
CA MET A 371 -8.66 9.60 10.82
C MET A 371 -8.51 11.12 11.06
N PRO A 372 -9.56 11.88 11.41
CA PRO A 372 -9.43 13.32 11.72
C PRO A 372 -8.53 13.64 12.91
N LEU A 373 -8.31 12.68 13.81
CA LEU A 373 -7.40 12.81 14.96
C LEU A 373 -5.92 12.64 14.53
N CYS A 374 -5.70 11.93 13.42
CA CYS A 374 -4.38 11.53 12.94
C CYS A 374 -3.72 12.53 11.98
N VAL A 375 -4.50 13.35 11.28
CA VAL A 375 -4.02 14.21 10.18
C VAL A 375 -4.40 15.67 10.40
N SER A 376 -3.83 16.57 9.60
CA SER A 376 -4.23 17.99 9.64
C SER A 376 -5.67 18.18 9.15
N ARG A 377 -6.35 19.22 9.61
CA ARG A 377 -7.70 19.60 9.15
C ARG A 377 -7.73 19.80 7.64
N ARG A 378 -6.67 20.40 7.08
CA ARG A 378 -6.52 20.59 5.63
C ARG A 378 -6.52 19.25 4.90
N GLU A 379 -5.65 18.32 5.29
CA GLU A 379 -5.55 17.01 4.64
C GLU A 379 -6.89 16.26 4.72
N TRP A 380 -7.56 16.30 5.87
CA TRP A 380 -8.88 15.72 6.06
C TRP A 380 -9.95 16.35 5.16
N GLU A 381 -10.06 17.68 5.13
CA GLU A 381 -11.06 18.37 4.32
C GLU A 381 -10.82 18.20 2.82
N MET A 382 -9.57 18.12 2.37
CA MET A 382 -9.24 17.82 0.98
C MET A 382 -9.67 16.41 0.58
N MET A 383 -9.49 15.42 1.48
CA MET A 383 -10.00 14.06 1.26
C MET A 383 -11.52 14.02 1.23
N GLU A 384 -12.18 14.71 2.16
CA GLU A 384 -13.64 14.84 2.21
C GLU A 384 -14.21 15.44 0.93
N PHE A 385 -13.66 16.58 0.53
CA PHE A 385 -14.06 17.30 -0.66
C PHE A 385 -13.92 16.42 -1.90
N ASN A 386 -12.73 15.86 -2.13
CA ASN A 386 -12.48 15.01 -3.29
C ASN A 386 -13.39 13.77 -3.31
N GLY A 387 -13.59 13.14 -2.15
CA GLY A 387 -14.46 11.97 -2.03
C GLY A 387 -15.92 12.27 -2.38
N ARG A 388 -16.46 13.40 -1.91
CA ARG A 388 -17.84 13.80 -2.18
C ARG A 388 -18.03 14.26 -3.62
N LEU A 389 -17.13 15.09 -4.13
CA LEU A 389 -17.24 15.63 -5.48
C LEU A 389 -17.14 14.54 -6.55
N ASN A 390 -16.28 13.54 -6.33
CA ASN A 390 -16.13 12.40 -7.23
C ASN A 390 -17.06 11.22 -6.91
N ASN A 391 -18.00 11.37 -5.98
CA ASN A 391 -18.89 10.29 -5.53
C ASN A 391 -18.14 8.96 -5.28
N VAL A 392 -16.99 9.05 -4.60
CA VAL A 392 -16.06 7.92 -4.49
C VAL A 392 -16.72 6.79 -3.68
N PRO A 393 -16.90 5.59 -4.26
CA PRO A 393 -17.50 4.46 -3.54
C PRO A 393 -16.63 4.09 -2.34
N SER A 394 -17.19 4.28 -1.16
CA SER A 394 -16.52 4.04 0.11
C SER A 394 -16.99 2.71 0.72
N ALA A 395 -16.05 1.98 1.30
CA ALA A 395 -16.32 0.72 1.99
C ALA A 395 -17.11 1.00 3.26
N GLY A 396 -18.28 0.38 3.40
CA GLY A 396 -19.12 0.41 4.59
C GLY A 396 -20.01 1.64 4.79
N GLY A 397 -20.04 2.60 3.86
CA GLY A 397 -20.90 3.78 4.02
C GLY A 397 -20.86 4.77 2.86
N PHE A 398 -21.80 5.72 2.87
CA PHE A 398 -21.95 6.75 1.85
C PHE A 398 -20.95 7.91 1.96
N ALA A 399 -20.57 8.29 3.18
CA ALA A 399 -19.60 9.35 3.39
C ALA A 399 -18.23 8.96 2.80
N PRO A 400 -17.35 9.91 2.45
CA PRO A 400 -16.01 9.56 2.02
C PRO A 400 -15.26 8.76 3.08
N GLY A 401 -14.51 7.77 2.61
CA GLY A 401 -13.71 6.92 3.46
C GLY A 401 -12.78 6.02 2.64
N PRO A 402 -12.34 4.91 3.21
CA PRO A 402 -11.51 3.96 2.48
C PRO A 402 -12.34 3.32 1.37
N THR A 403 -11.79 3.18 0.17
CA THR A 403 -12.50 2.55 -0.95
C THR A 403 -12.30 1.03 -0.95
N SER A 404 -11.25 0.56 -0.28
CA SER A 404 -10.84 -0.84 -0.23
C SER A 404 -10.53 -1.24 1.21
N CYS A 405 -10.72 -2.53 1.49
CA CYS A 405 -10.43 -3.14 2.78
C CYS A 405 -9.84 -4.53 2.52
N GLN A 406 -8.65 -4.75 3.06
CA GLN A 406 -7.99 -6.05 3.06
C GLN A 406 -7.84 -6.53 4.50
N VAL A 407 -8.25 -7.76 4.79
CA VAL A 407 -8.00 -8.41 6.08
C VAL A 407 -6.85 -9.42 5.94
N ASN A 408 -5.90 -9.36 6.86
CA ASN A 408 -4.74 -10.23 6.91
C ASN A 408 -4.76 -11.05 8.21
N GLY A 409 -4.95 -12.36 8.10
CA GLY A 409 -4.83 -13.29 9.23
C GLY A 409 -3.43 -13.89 9.25
N SER A 410 -2.85 -14.02 10.44
CA SER A 410 -1.59 -14.76 10.60
C SER A 410 -1.49 -15.44 11.95
N SER A 411 -1.19 -16.74 11.90
CA SER A 411 -0.77 -17.56 13.02
C SER A 411 0.74 -17.44 13.32
N THR A 412 1.48 -16.72 12.48
CA THR A 412 2.94 -16.66 12.58
C THR A 412 3.39 -15.76 13.72
N ALA A 413 4.26 -16.29 14.57
CA ALA A 413 4.92 -15.58 15.65
C ALA A 413 6.30 -16.18 15.91
N ASN A 414 7.18 -15.40 16.53
CA ASN A 414 8.41 -15.89 17.11
C ASN A 414 8.07 -16.54 18.46
N VAL A 415 8.24 -17.86 18.54
CA VAL A 415 7.94 -18.62 19.75
C VAL A 415 9.25 -18.96 20.46
N VAL A 416 9.39 -18.50 21.70
CA VAL A 416 10.52 -18.82 22.56
C VAL A 416 10.12 -19.96 23.50
N ASP A 417 10.89 -21.06 23.55
CA ASP A 417 10.63 -22.20 24.45
C ASP A 417 11.52 -22.13 25.71
N ILE A 418 10.95 -22.43 26.88
CA ILE A 418 11.64 -22.33 28.18
C ILE A 418 12.70 -23.43 28.45
N PRO A 419 12.60 -24.67 27.94
CA PRO A 419 13.65 -25.67 28.17
C PRO A 419 15.05 -25.20 27.71
N ASP A 420 15.12 -24.35 26.69
CA ASP A 420 16.36 -23.72 26.21
C ASP A 420 16.89 -22.64 27.18
N ILE A 421 15.99 -22.03 27.95
CA ILE A 421 16.27 -20.95 28.90
C ILE A 421 16.75 -21.49 30.25
N ALA A 422 16.11 -22.54 30.77
CA ALA A 422 16.49 -23.16 32.04
C ALA A 422 17.89 -23.79 31.96
N ALA A 423 18.26 -24.41 30.84
CA ALA A 423 19.60 -24.96 30.66
C ALA A 423 20.70 -23.88 30.69
N PHE A 424 20.40 -22.66 30.25
CA PHE A 424 21.34 -21.54 30.17
C PHE A 424 21.44 -20.75 31.48
N ALA A 425 20.31 -20.45 32.13
CA ALA A 425 20.28 -19.71 33.40
C ALA A 425 20.93 -20.47 34.56
N PHE A 426 20.85 -21.82 34.56
CA PHE A 426 21.50 -22.64 35.60
C PHE A 426 23.02 -22.78 35.41
N SER A 427 23.59 -22.47 34.24
CA SER A 427 25.03 -22.58 34.01
C SER A 427 25.85 -21.33 34.36
N GLU A 428 25.24 -20.14 34.38
CA GLU A 428 25.98 -18.86 34.51
C GLU A 428 25.80 -18.12 35.84
N GLY A 429 24.90 -18.57 36.73
CA GLY A 429 24.69 -17.91 38.03
C GLY A 429 24.16 -16.47 37.92
N THR A 430 23.65 -16.08 36.75
CA THR A 430 22.98 -14.81 36.49
C THR A 430 21.52 -14.93 36.91
N GLU A 431 21.27 -14.61 38.18
CA GLU A 431 19.92 -14.51 38.70
C GLU A 431 19.21 -13.32 38.00
N HIS A 432 18.05 -13.59 37.37
CA HIS A 432 16.99 -12.64 36.98
C HIS A 432 16.90 -12.09 35.53
N ILE A 433 17.90 -12.24 34.63
CA ILE A 433 17.78 -11.73 33.25
C ILE A 433 18.23 -12.77 32.20
N ILE A 434 17.38 -13.03 31.21
CA ILE A 434 17.68 -13.97 30.11
C ILE A 434 18.09 -13.17 28.88
N ASP A 435 19.36 -13.26 28.48
CA ASP A 435 19.84 -12.70 27.21
C ASP A 435 19.32 -13.56 26.05
N LEU A 436 18.41 -12.98 25.25
CA LEU A 436 17.86 -13.69 24.09
C LEU A 436 18.85 -13.66 22.92
N GLU A 437 19.84 -12.77 22.89
CA GLU A 437 20.73 -12.64 21.75
C GLU A 437 21.56 -13.91 21.56
N GLU A 438 21.98 -14.58 22.62
CA GLU A 438 22.76 -15.83 22.54
C GLU A 438 21.90 -17.04 22.15
N ILE A 439 20.69 -17.16 22.73
CA ILE A 439 19.69 -18.20 22.40
C ILE A 439 19.21 -18.05 20.94
N LEU A 440 18.97 -16.80 20.52
CA LEU A 440 18.59 -16.48 19.16
C LEU A 440 19.77 -16.63 18.21
N ARG A 441 21.03 -16.33 18.58
CA ARG A 441 22.24 -16.56 17.74
C ARG A 441 22.44 -18.05 17.42
N GLY A 442 22.21 -18.95 18.36
CA GLY A 442 22.15 -20.40 18.07
C GLY A 442 21.02 -20.77 17.09
N SER A 443 19.93 -20.01 17.16
CA SER A 443 18.76 -20.08 16.28
C SER A 443 18.84 -19.17 15.04
N VAL A 444 19.93 -18.45 14.76
CA VAL A 444 20.02 -17.51 13.61
C VAL A 444 20.05 -18.27 12.28
N ARG A 445 20.43 -19.55 12.27
CA ARG A 445 20.15 -20.45 11.13
C ARG A 445 18.64 -20.61 10.89
N ASN A 446 17.81 -20.55 11.93
CA ASN A 446 16.35 -20.60 11.86
C ASN A 446 15.69 -19.23 11.64
N ALA A 447 16.34 -18.09 11.91
CA ALA A 447 15.74 -16.76 11.62
C ALA A 447 15.38 -16.59 10.11
N ARG A 448 16.15 -17.23 9.21
CA ARG A 448 15.78 -17.38 7.78
C ARG A 448 14.53 -18.25 7.56
N LEU A 449 14.33 -19.28 8.38
CA LEU A 449 13.13 -20.14 8.36
C LEU A 449 11.88 -19.42 8.93
N TRP A 450 12.05 -18.55 9.93
CA TRP A 450 10.94 -17.83 10.58
C TRP A 450 10.44 -16.63 9.75
N ALA A 451 11.36 -15.85 9.16
CA ALA A 451 10.98 -14.88 8.12
C ALA A 451 10.31 -15.57 6.93
N GLY A 452 10.77 -16.78 6.59
CA GLY A 452 10.16 -17.66 5.60
C GLY A 452 8.69 -17.99 5.88
N ARG A 453 8.31 -18.37 7.11
CA ARG A 453 6.91 -18.76 7.42
C ARG A 453 5.91 -17.60 7.38
N LEU A 454 6.34 -16.38 7.73
CA LEU A 454 5.48 -15.21 7.56
C LEU A 454 5.37 -14.81 6.08
N LEU A 455 6.49 -14.88 5.36
CA LEU A 455 6.53 -14.71 3.90
C LEU A 455 5.65 -15.74 3.19
N ASP A 456 5.60 -16.96 3.70
CA ASP A 456 4.81 -18.04 3.14
C ASP A 456 3.31 -17.89 3.49
N SER A 457 2.96 -17.32 4.64
CA SER A 457 1.54 -17.15 5.02
C SER A 457 0.89 -15.89 4.42
N ILE A 458 1.56 -14.74 4.46
CA ILE A 458 0.99 -13.46 4.01
C ILE A 458 1.70 -12.85 2.78
N GLY A 459 2.71 -13.53 2.23
CA GLY A 459 3.49 -13.05 1.09
C GLY A 459 4.49 -11.95 1.48
N GLU A 460 4.80 -11.06 0.53
CA GLU A 460 5.76 -9.95 0.68
C GLU A 460 5.40 -8.92 1.78
N GLN A 461 4.25 -9.06 2.45
CA GLN A 461 3.71 -8.08 3.39
C GLN A 461 4.48 -8.00 4.72
N GLY A 462 5.31 -9.00 5.04
CA GLY A 462 6.27 -8.93 6.15
C GLY A 462 7.61 -8.25 5.80
N LEU A 463 7.82 -7.88 4.53
CA LEU A 463 9.02 -7.19 4.07
C LEU A 463 8.76 -5.71 3.81
N ASN A 464 9.84 -4.97 3.60
CA ASN A 464 9.77 -3.64 3.04
C ASN A 464 8.95 -3.68 1.74
N HIS A 465 7.86 -2.93 1.68
CA HIS A 465 7.06 -2.72 0.48
C HIS A 465 6.37 -1.37 0.54
N GLY A 466 5.91 -0.90 -0.61
CA GLY A 466 4.96 0.21 -0.69
C GLY A 466 3.69 -0.28 -1.40
N ASP A 467 2.57 0.37 -1.11
CA ASP A 467 1.28 0.14 -1.75
C ASP A 467 1.08 1.17 -2.86
N PHE A 468 1.84 0.98 -3.95
CA PHE A 468 1.92 1.88 -5.11
C PHE A 468 0.59 2.19 -5.84
N LYS A 469 -0.52 1.58 -5.42
CA LYS A 469 -1.87 1.82 -5.94
C LYS A 469 -2.70 2.73 -5.04
N ASP A 470 -2.19 3.06 -3.86
CA ASP A 470 -2.86 3.95 -2.92
C ASP A 470 -2.83 5.38 -3.44
N ALA A 471 -3.88 6.11 -3.11
CA ALA A 471 -4.00 7.52 -3.48
C ALA A 471 -3.00 8.35 -2.67
N ILE A 472 -2.10 9.07 -3.36
CA ILE A 472 -1.11 9.95 -2.73
C ILE A 472 -1.74 11.02 -1.82
N ALA A 473 -2.91 11.54 -2.22
CA ALA A 473 -3.66 12.55 -1.50
C ALA A 473 -4.45 12.03 -0.30
N ALA A 474 -4.47 10.73 -0.05
CA ALA A 474 -5.24 10.14 1.02
C ALA A 474 -4.37 9.28 1.94
N PHE A 475 -4.98 8.74 3.01
CA PHE A 475 -4.28 8.01 4.06
C PHE A 475 -4.87 6.62 4.22
N THR A 476 -3.97 5.65 4.45
CA THR A 476 -4.29 4.30 4.83
C THR A 476 -4.45 4.25 6.34
N LEU A 477 -5.55 3.65 6.82
CA LEU A 477 -5.76 3.35 8.23
C LEU A 477 -5.65 1.84 8.44
N PHE A 478 -4.72 1.42 9.27
CA PHE A 478 -4.47 0.02 9.57
C PHE A 478 -4.87 -0.31 11.00
N PHE A 479 -5.78 -1.29 11.15
CA PHE A 479 -6.22 -1.83 12.43
C PHE A 479 -5.46 -3.14 12.64
N LEU A 480 -4.58 -3.18 13.63
CA LEU A 480 -3.81 -4.37 13.94
C LEU A 480 -4.25 -4.91 15.30
N MET A 481 -4.91 -6.06 15.28
CA MET A 481 -5.54 -6.72 16.42
C MET A 481 -4.75 -7.96 16.81
N PHE A 482 -4.64 -8.21 18.11
CA PHE A 482 -3.80 -9.28 18.66
C PHE A 482 -4.56 -10.19 19.62
N CYS A 483 -4.28 -11.48 19.54
CA CYS A 483 -4.66 -12.50 20.51
C CYS A 483 -3.38 -13.13 21.06
N LEU A 484 -2.72 -12.40 21.97
CA LEU A 484 -1.40 -12.75 22.52
C LEU A 484 -1.45 -12.75 24.05
N PRO A 485 -0.66 -13.60 24.73
CA PRO A 485 -0.59 -13.59 26.18
C PRO A 485 0.00 -12.27 26.69
N PRO A 486 -0.33 -11.86 27.93
CA PRO A 486 0.31 -10.72 28.59
C PRO A 486 1.83 -10.82 28.56
N GLY A 487 2.50 -9.69 28.43
CA GLY A 487 3.95 -9.59 28.35
C GLY A 487 4.54 -9.88 26.98
N SER A 488 3.72 -10.19 25.96
CA SER A 488 4.17 -10.40 24.58
C SER A 488 4.66 -9.11 23.93
N ASP A 489 5.67 -9.24 23.07
CA ASP A 489 6.10 -8.18 22.16
C ASP A 489 5.33 -8.27 20.85
N LEU A 490 4.69 -7.18 20.44
CA LEU A 490 3.85 -7.16 19.24
C LEU A 490 4.67 -7.18 17.95
N GLY A 491 5.97 -6.95 18.06
CA GLY A 491 6.88 -6.73 16.94
C GLY A 491 6.75 -5.30 16.40
N PRO A 492 7.84 -4.72 15.86
CA PRO A 492 7.79 -3.36 15.34
C PRO A 492 7.03 -3.28 14.01
N PHE A 493 6.34 -2.16 13.81
CA PHE A 493 5.92 -1.67 12.50
C PHE A 493 6.83 -0.49 12.11
N ILE A 494 7.38 -0.50 10.89
CA ILE A 494 8.45 0.40 10.46
C ILE A 494 8.00 1.24 9.26
N TRP A 495 8.26 2.54 9.30
CA TRP A 495 8.16 3.46 8.17
C TRP A 495 9.56 3.98 7.82
N ASN A 496 10.13 3.44 6.74
CA ASN A 496 11.55 3.54 6.44
C ASN A 496 12.02 4.96 6.10
N ARG A 497 11.17 5.71 5.39
CA ARG A 497 11.50 7.07 4.93
C ARG A 497 11.73 8.01 6.09
N GLY A 498 10.78 8.06 7.04
CA GLY A 498 10.92 8.87 8.25
C GLY A 498 11.88 8.29 9.30
N GLY A 499 12.35 7.05 9.13
CA GLY A 499 13.08 6.34 10.18
C GLY A 499 12.23 6.18 11.44
N ILE A 500 10.94 5.88 11.29
CA ILE A 500 9.97 5.81 12.40
C ILE A 500 9.60 4.35 12.65
N TYR A 501 9.49 3.94 13.90
CA TYR A 501 8.90 2.65 14.26
C TYR A 501 7.87 2.77 15.37
N LEU A 502 6.86 1.92 15.32
CA LEU A 502 5.90 1.69 16.40
C LEU A 502 6.16 0.31 16.98
N ARG A 503 6.27 0.21 18.31
CA ARG A 503 6.42 -1.06 19.03
C ARG A 503 5.82 -0.91 20.41
N GLU A 504 4.62 -1.45 20.56
CA GLU A 504 3.88 -1.46 21.81
C GLU A 504 3.87 -2.86 22.42
N MET A 505 3.56 -2.93 23.70
CA MET A 505 3.40 -4.17 24.47
C MET A 505 2.04 -4.14 25.15
N ASP A 506 1.47 -5.32 25.42
CA ASP A 506 0.20 -5.43 26.16
C ASP A 506 -0.98 -4.67 25.53
N VAL A 507 -0.97 -4.48 24.21
CA VAL A 507 -2.06 -3.81 23.48
C VAL A 507 -2.86 -4.84 22.67
N THR A 508 -4.18 -4.79 22.82
CA THR A 508 -5.11 -5.64 22.04
C THR A 508 -5.30 -5.16 20.61
N ILE A 509 -5.26 -3.84 20.38
CA ILE A 509 -5.46 -3.23 19.07
C ILE A 509 -4.65 -1.95 18.90
N LEU A 510 -3.99 -1.83 17.75
CA LEU A 510 -3.30 -0.62 17.29
C LEU A 510 -4.01 -0.06 16.07
N PHE A 511 -4.12 1.26 16.01
CA PHE A 511 -4.60 2.00 14.84
C PHE A 511 -3.44 2.81 14.29
N THR A 512 -3.05 2.62 13.04
CA THR A 512 -1.99 3.41 12.43
C THR A 512 -2.47 4.08 11.14
N SER A 513 -2.32 5.40 11.07
CA SER A 513 -2.58 6.18 9.86
C SER A 513 -1.26 6.54 9.19
N PHE A 514 -1.11 6.26 7.90
CA PHE A 514 0.10 6.58 7.14
C PHE A 514 -0.17 6.68 5.63
N LYS A 515 0.80 7.21 4.88
CA LYS A 515 0.79 7.19 3.42
C LYS A 515 1.24 5.81 2.91
N GLY A 516 0.32 5.01 2.38
CA GLY A 516 0.62 3.65 1.92
C GLY A 516 1.67 3.56 0.79
N LEU A 517 1.88 4.63 0.04
CA LEU A 517 2.91 4.72 -1.00
C LEU A 517 4.35 4.66 -0.48
N ASP A 518 4.58 5.09 0.77
CA ASP A 518 5.91 5.06 1.38
C ASP A 518 6.29 3.63 1.81
N ILE A 519 7.58 3.32 1.76
CA ILE A 519 8.08 1.97 2.06
C ILE A 519 7.94 1.69 3.56
N HIS A 520 7.21 0.64 3.89
CA HIS A 520 6.95 0.22 5.26
C HIS A 520 7.04 -1.31 5.40
N SER A 521 7.11 -1.78 6.64
CA SER A 521 7.13 -3.21 6.98
C SER A 521 6.50 -3.46 8.35
N GLY A 522 5.95 -4.67 8.53
CA GLY A 522 5.44 -5.13 9.82
C GLY A 522 6.11 -6.45 10.21
N HIS A 523 6.60 -6.53 11.44
CA HIS A 523 7.28 -7.72 11.96
C HIS A 523 6.32 -8.60 12.77
N PRO A 524 6.57 -9.92 12.86
CA PRO A 524 5.73 -10.83 13.64
C PRO A 524 5.87 -10.57 15.15
N PRO A 525 4.81 -10.85 15.94
CA PRO A 525 4.90 -10.79 17.39
C PRO A 525 5.81 -11.88 17.94
N THR A 526 6.30 -11.67 19.17
CA THR A 526 7.14 -12.61 19.93
C THR A 526 6.49 -12.91 21.28
N PHE A 527 6.40 -14.19 21.64
CA PHE A 527 5.90 -14.62 22.95
C PHE A 527 6.63 -15.87 23.46
N ILE A 528 6.52 -16.11 24.78
CA ILE A 528 7.03 -17.33 25.42
C ILE A 528 5.96 -18.42 25.40
N LYS A 529 6.32 -19.61 24.90
CA LYS A 529 5.41 -20.72 24.69
C LYS A 529 4.73 -21.19 25.98
N SER A 530 5.48 -21.44 27.04
CA SER A 530 4.91 -21.90 28.31
C SER A 530 3.98 -20.87 28.94
N ILE A 531 4.25 -19.57 28.78
CA ILE A 531 3.37 -18.49 29.23
C ILE A 531 2.10 -18.49 28.40
N ARG A 532 2.20 -18.66 27.08
CA ARG A 532 1.02 -18.86 26.23
C ARG A 532 0.22 -20.08 26.66
N ASP A 533 0.85 -21.22 26.87
CA ASP A 533 0.16 -22.47 27.23
C ASP A 533 -0.55 -22.32 28.58
N ALA A 534 0.10 -21.69 29.56
CA ALA A 534 -0.50 -21.36 30.85
C ALA A 534 -1.65 -20.35 30.70
N TRP A 535 -1.46 -19.30 29.90
CA TRP A 535 -2.49 -18.30 29.62
C TRP A 535 -3.71 -18.94 28.95
N VAL A 536 -3.52 -19.73 27.89
CA VAL A 536 -4.60 -20.44 27.19
C VAL A 536 -5.32 -21.45 28.10
N SER A 537 -4.69 -21.91 29.19
CA SER A 537 -5.36 -22.75 30.19
C SER A 537 -6.30 -21.99 31.13
N MET A 538 -6.17 -20.66 31.25
CA MET A 538 -7.08 -19.82 32.05
C MET A 538 -8.44 -19.68 31.36
N ASP A 539 -9.54 -19.72 32.11
CA ASP A 539 -10.89 -19.77 31.51
C ASP A 539 -11.21 -18.60 30.57
N GLU A 540 -10.88 -17.35 30.92
CA GLU A 540 -11.15 -16.20 30.02
C GLU A 540 -10.27 -16.22 28.77
N ALA A 541 -8.99 -16.52 28.92
CA ALA A 541 -8.04 -16.57 27.82
C ALA A 541 -8.30 -17.77 26.90
N ASN A 542 -8.68 -18.92 27.46
CA ASN A 542 -9.13 -20.08 26.71
C ASN A 542 -10.35 -19.74 25.85
N LYS A 543 -11.30 -18.96 26.38
CA LYS A 543 -12.44 -18.48 25.60
C LYS A 543 -11.95 -17.63 24.42
N LEU A 544 -11.13 -16.60 24.66
CA LEU A 544 -10.59 -15.76 23.59
C LEU A 544 -9.76 -16.53 22.55
N TYR A 545 -8.94 -17.48 23.01
CA TYR A 545 -8.10 -18.29 22.15
C TYR A 545 -8.92 -19.27 21.30
N LYS A 546 -9.93 -19.92 21.89
CA LYS A 546 -10.89 -20.76 21.15
C LYS A 546 -11.63 -20.00 20.06
N LEU A 547 -11.89 -18.70 20.30
CA LEU A 547 -12.48 -17.80 19.31
C LEU A 547 -11.48 -17.46 18.20
N ALA A 548 -10.29 -16.96 18.55
CA ALA A 548 -9.29 -16.57 17.56
C ALA A 548 -8.73 -17.76 16.74
N GLY A 549 -8.82 -18.98 17.28
CA GLY A 549 -8.27 -20.17 16.67
C GLY A 549 -6.75 -20.13 16.65
N ASN A 550 -6.17 -20.41 15.48
CA ASN A 550 -4.71 -20.38 15.32
C ASN A 550 -4.17 -18.99 14.99
N GLN A 551 -5.04 -18.04 14.61
CA GLN A 551 -4.62 -16.69 14.26
C GLN A 551 -4.25 -15.92 15.53
N LEU A 552 -3.02 -15.42 15.57
CA LEU A 552 -2.49 -14.64 16.69
C LEU A 552 -2.59 -13.14 16.42
N ARG A 553 -2.68 -12.75 15.14
CA ARG A 553 -2.92 -11.38 14.72
C ARG A 553 -3.88 -11.30 13.54
N CYS A 554 -4.66 -10.24 13.52
CA CYS A 554 -5.51 -9.84 12.40
C CYS A 554 -5.25 -8.38 12.05
N GLY A 555 -5.03 -8.09 10.77
CA GLY A 555 -4.82 -6.74 10.28
C GLY A 555 -5.88 -6.33 9.27
N TYR A 556 -6.71 -5.31 9.57
CA TYR A 556 -7.58 -4.67 8.57
C TYR A 556 -6.91 -3.43 7.99
N VAL A 557 -6.50 -3.52 6.72
CA VAL A 557 -5.89 -2.43 5.96
C VAL A 557 -6.98 -1.70 5.18
N LEU A 558 -7.33 -0.50 5.63
CA LEU A 558 -8.29 0.39 4.97
C LEU A 558 -7.54 1.39 4.12
N TYR A 559 -7.60 1.23 2.80
CA TYR A 559 -6.83 2.08 1.89
C TYR A 559 -7.70 2.69 0.79
N PRO A 560 -7.48 3.98 0.48
CA PRO A 560 -8.11 4.69 -0.63
C PRO A 560 -7.38 4.34 -1.93
N SER A 561 -8.10 3.74 -2.88
CA SER A 561 -7.55 3.47 -4.21
C SER A 561 -7.37 4.75 -5.00
N MET A 562 -6.17 4.98 -5.54
CA MET A 562 -5.93 6.06 -6.50
C MET A 562 -6.90 6.02 -7.67
N ALA A 563 -7.25 4.82 -8.13
CA ALA A 563 -8.11 4.64 -9.29
C ALA A 563 -9.56 5.10 -9.01
N ALA A 564 -10.04 4.85 -7.79
CA ALA A 564 -11.35 5.32 -7.34
C ALA A 564 -11.32 6.81 -6.99
N THR A 565 -10.32 7.27 -6.21
CA THR A 565 -10.29 8.65 -5.71
C THR A 565 -9.99 9.68 -6.79
N ALA A 566 -9.14 9.35 -7.77
CA ALA A 566 -8.81 10.23 -8.89
C ALA A 566 -9.77 10.05 -10.08
N HIS A 567 -10.72 9.11 -9.96
CA HIS A 567 -11.70 8.79 -11.00
C HIS A 567 -11.07 8.58 -12.40
N ASN A 568 -9.85 8.02 -12.42
CA ASN A 568 -9.03 7.90 -13.63
C ASN A 568 -9.12 6.51 -14.29
N THR A 569 -9.95 5.62 -13.73
CA THR A 569 -10.25 4.30 -14.28
C THR A 569 -11.75 4.09 -14.39
N GLN A 570 -12.15 3.03 -15.09
CA GLN A 570 -13.54 2.60 -15.10
C GLN A 570 -13.91 2.01 -13.74
N ILE A 571 -14.88 2.63 -13.07
CA ILE A 571 -15.55 2.07 -11.90
C ILE A 571 -16.73 1.21 -12.40
N ALA A 572 -16.77 -0.04 -11.97
CA ALA A 572 -17.81 -0.98 -12.37
C ALA A 572 -19.12 -0.73 -11.60
N HIS A 573 -19.77 0.42 -11.80
CA HIS A 573 -21.02 0.75 -11.10
C HIS A 573 -22.17 -0.18 -11.51
N ALA A 574 -22.45 -0.29 -12.81
CA ALA A 574 -23.53 -1.12 -13.34
C ALA A 574 -23.11 -1.83 -14.64
N PRO A 575 -23.76 -2.97 -14.99
CA PRO A 575 -23.58 -3.60 -16.29
C PRO A 575 -23.91 -2.64 -17.43
N SER A 576 -23.26 -2.84 -18.58
CA SER A 576 -23.62 -2.11 -19.80
C SER A 576 -25.06 -2.38 -20.18
N LEU A 577 -25.84 -1.32 -20.47
CA LEU A 577 -27.25 -1.42 -20.84
C LEU A 577 -27.45 -1.77 -22.33
N HIS A 578 -26.38 -1.98 -23.11
CA HIS A 578 -26.41 -2.30 -24.55
C HIS A 578 -27.18 -1.31 -25.45
N PHE A 579 -27.57 -0.14 -24.96
CA PHE A 579 -28.07 0.96 -25.80
C PHE A 579 -26.86 1.66 -26.45
N LEU A 580 -26.76 1.56 -27.78
CA LEU A 580 -25.84 2.19 -28.75
C LEU A 580 -25.25 1.15 -29.72
N HIS A 581 -25.01 1.55 -30.98
CA HIS A 581 -24.38 0.74 -32.04
C HIS A 581 -22.85 0.51 -31.81
N SER A 582 -22.44 0.08 -30.62
CA SER A 582 -21.05 -0.32 -30.33
C SER A 582 -20.99 -1.82 -29.99
N PRO A 583 -19.89 -2.49 -30.36
CA PRO A 583 -19.92 -3.86 -30.86
C PRO A 583 -20.05 -4.90 -29.74
N ALA A 584 -20.58 -6.06 -30.16
CA ALA A 584 -20.46 -7.40 -29.58
C ALA A 584 -20.07 -7.50 -28.10
N TYR A 585 -21.03 -8.00 -27.31
CA TYR A 585 -20.82 -8.78 -26.08
C TYR A 585 -19.35 -9.04 -25.74
N ASN A 586 -18.76 -8.29 -24.80
CA ASN A 586 -17.42 -8.61 -24.32
C ASN A 586 -17.54 -9.86 -23.44
N PRO A 587 -17.01 -11.04 -23.83
CA PRO A 587 -17.14 -12.25 -23.03
C PRO A 587 -16.51 -12.10 -21.63
N ARG A 588 -15.57 -11.13 -21.48
CA ARG A 588 -14.95 -10.79 -20.20
C ARG A 588 -15.92 -10.13 -19.22
N ASP A 589 -17.05 -9.59 -19.67
CA ASP A 589 -18.05 -9.03 -18.76
C ASP A 589 -18.76 -10.10 -17.92
N LYS A 590 -18.73 -11.39 -18.32
CA LYS A 590 -19.34 -12.47 -17.54
C LYS A 590 -18.75 -12.63 -16.14
N SER A 591 -17.45 -12.35 -15.98
CA SER A 591 -16.76 -12.46 -14.69
C SER A 591 -16.63 -11.13 -13.97
N ARG A 592 -17.04 -10.02 -14.62
CA ARG A 592 -16.94 -8.69 -14.04
C ARG A 592 -18.01 -8.50 -12.97
N ARG A 593 -17.60 -7.97 -11.83
CA ARG A 593 -18.49 -7.65 -10.73
C ARG A 593 -18.84 -6.18 -10.79
N TYR A 594 -20.10 -5.88 -10.54
CA TYR A 594 -20.65 -4.52 -10.57
C TYR A 594 -21.21 -4.15 -9.21
N PHE A 595 -21.03 -2.91 -8.76
CA PHE A 595 -21.55 -2.42 -7.48
C PHE A 595 -23.09 -2.50 -7.40
N SER A 596 -23.80 -2.28 -8.51
CA SER A 596 -25.25 -2.38 -8.56
C SER A 596 -25.77 -3.79 -8.29
N LEU A 597 -25.00 -4.82 -8.65
CA LEU A 597 -25.36 -6.23 -8.51
C LEU A 597 -24.69 -6.93 -7.33
N HIS A 598 -23.51 -6.46 -6.92
CA HIS A 598 -22.60 -7.15 -6.00
C HIS A 598 -22.03 -6.23 -4.91
N GLY A 599 -22.39 -4.96 -4.91
CA GLY A 599 -21.88 -3.96 -3.98
C GLY A 599 -22.66 -3.86 -2.67
N GLU A 600 -23.65 -4.71 -2.44
CA GLU A 600 -24.49 -4.67 -1.24
C GLU A 600 -23.68 -4.79 0.05
N THR A 601 -22.70 -5.69 0.08
CA THR A 601 -21.79 -5.82 1.23
C THR A 601 -20.81 -4.67 1.36
N VAL A 602 -20.53 -3.98 0.25
CA VAL A 602 -19.41 -3.04 0.14
C VAL A 602 -19.84 -1.61 0.40
N LEU A 603 -20.98 -1.19 -0.12
CA LEU A 603 -21.42 0.22 -0.09
C LEU A 603 -22.15 0.61 1.20
N GLY A 604 -22.18 -0.26 2.21
CA GLY A 604 -22.83 0.00 3.49
C GLY A 604 -24.30 -0.41 3.50
N ASP A 605 -25.14 0.40 4.13
CA ASP A 605 -26.59 0.16 4.18
C ASP A 605 -27.29 0.46 2.85
N LEU A 606 -28.59 0.15 2.77
CA LEU A 606 -29.37 0.31 1.56
C LEU A 606 -29.45 1.78 1.11
N ARG A 607 -29.57 2.70 2.07
CA ARG A 607 -29.50 4.15 1.85
C ARG A 607 -28.18 4.54 1.19
N SER A 608 -27.05 4.09 1.73
CA SER A 608 -25.72 4.42 1.22
C SER A 608 -25.49 3.90 -0.18
N ARG A 609 -25.89 2.64 -0.43
CA ARG A 609 -25.84 2.04 -1.77
C ARG A 609 -26.72 2.79 -2.77
N ALA A 610 -27.97 3.08 -2.42
CA ALA A 610 -28.92 3.74 -3.31
C ALA A 610 -28.42 5.14 -3.69
N ASN A 611 -27.95 5.92 -2.70
CA ASN A 611 -27.41 7.25 -2.94
C ASN A 611 -26.14 7.23 -3.77
N CYS A 612 -25.17 6.36 -3.46
CA CYS A 612 -23.93 6.27 -4.24
C CYS A 612 -24.22 5.90 -5.72
N LEU A 613 -25.07 4.89 -5.97
CA LEU A 613 -25.39 4.46 -7.33
C LEU A 613 -26.28 5.46 -8.08
N GLY A 614 -27.23 6.06 -7.38
CA GLY A 614 -28.15 7.04 -7.95
C GLY A 614 -27.43 8.34 -8.32
N LEU A 615 -26.57 8.83 -7.42
CA LEU A 615 -25.74 10.01 -7.68
C LEU A 615 -24.83 9.79 -8.90
N GLU A 616 -24.20 8.62 -8.98
CA GLU A 616 -23.35 8.27 -10.13
C GLU A 616 -24.14 8.27 -11.45
N GLY A 617 -25.33 7.65 -11.45
CA GLY A 617 -26.18 7.60 -12.63
C GLY A 617 -26.58 9.00 -13.10
N VAL A 618 -26.94 9.87 -12.16
CA VAL A 618 -27.31 11.27 -12.46
C VAL A 618 -26.12 12.09 -12.94
N TYR A 619 -24.95 11.96 -12.30
CA TYR A 619 -23.72 12.64 -12.73
C TYR A 619 -23.28 12.19 -14.12
N CYS A 620 -23.36 10.89 -14.42
CA CYS A 620 -23.06 10.34 -15.74
C CYS A 620 -24.00 10.92 -16.82
N LEU A 621 -25.31 10.98 -16.54
CA LEU A 621 -26.28 11.61 -17.43
C LEU A 621 -25.97 13.08 -17.67
N ALA A 622 -25.75 13.85 -16.59
CA ALA A 622 -25.45 15.27 -16.66
C ALA A 622 -24.21 15.53 -17.52
N ASN A 623 -23.10 14.84 -17.20
CA ASN A 623 -21.83 14.97 -17.92
C ASN A 623 -21.97 14.56 -19.40
N TYR A 624 -22.75 13.51 -19.70
CA TYR A 624 -23.03 13.12 -21.08
C TYR A 624 -23.75 14.22 -21.86
N LEU A 625 -24.83 14.78 -21.29
CA LEU A 625 -25.59 15.87 -21.92
C LEU A 625 -24.70 17.10 -22.14
N ILE A 626 -23.91 17.47 -21.14
CA ILE A 626 -22.94 18.56 -21.19
C ILE A 626 -21.94 18.37 -22.34
N LEU A 627 -21.34 17.18 -22.48
CA LEU A 627 -20.40 16.86 -23.56
C LEU A 627 -21.06 16.88 -24.95
N CYS A 628 -22.33 16.53 -25.02
CA CYS A 628 -23.14 16.65 -26.23
C CYS A 628 -23.66 18.07 -26.50
N ARG A 629 -23.33 19.06 -25.65
CA ARG A 629 -23.85 20.44 -25.69
C ARG A 629 -25.38 20.50 -25.58
N LEU A 630 -25.96 19.56 -24.86
CA LEU A 630 -27.37 19.51 -24.50
C LEU A 630 -27.54 20.08 -23.09
N LYS A 631 -28.70 20.70 -22.85
CA LYS A 631 -29.05 21.26 -21.55
C LYS A 631 -30.14 20.42 -20.90
N LEU A 632 -29.95 20.08 -19.64
CA LEU A 632 -31.01 19.55 -18.79
C LEU A 632 -31.75 20.75 -18.17
N GLU A 633 -33.06 20.86 -18.41
CA GLU A 633 -33.86 21.96 -17.82
C GLU A 633 -34.15 21.75 -16.33
N ILE A 634 -34.07 20.51 -15.87
CA ILE A 634 -34.29 20.13 -14.48
C ILE A 634 -32.95 20.22 -13.75
N ASN A 635 -32.91 20.97 -12.65
CA ASN A 635 -31.76 21.02 -11.75
C ASN A 635 -31.45 19.62 -11.19
N ILE A 636 -30.17 19.30 -11.05
CA ILE A 636 -29.72 17.96 -10.66
C ILE A 636 -30.24 17.51 -9.29
N ASN A 637 -30.33 18.39 -8.30
CA ASN A 637 -30.93 18.05 -7.01
C ASN A 637 -32.42 17.79 -7.08
N THR A 638 -33.13 18.45 -7.99
CA THR A 638 -34.54 18.16 -8.28
C THR A 638 -34.68 16.79 -8.94
N LEU A 639 -33.80 16.46 -9.88
CA LEU A 639 -33.77 15.13 -10.50
C LEU A 639 -33.47 14.03 -9.48
N LEU A 640 -32.44 14.18 -8.63
CA LEU A 640 -32.12 13.24 -7.55
C LEU A 640 -33.32 13.03 -6.62
N SER A 641 -33.94 14.12 -6.16
CA SER A 641 -35.10 14.05 -5.27
C SER A 641 -36.32 13.39 -5.93
N SER A 642 -36.37 13.27 -7.26
CA SER A 642 -37.45 12.57 -7.97
C SER A 642 -37.23 11.06 -8.09
N ILE A 643 -36.01 10.58 -7.80
CA ILE A 643 -35.66 9.16 -7.85
C ILE A 643 -35.88 8.56 -6.45
N THR A 644 -36.52 7.39 -6.41
CA THR A 644 -36.89 6.72 -5.17
C THR A 644 -36.38 5.29 -5.08
N TYR A 645 -36.21 4.79 -3.86
CA TYR A 645 -35.89 3.40 -3.54
C TYR A 645 -36.66 2.95 -2.29
N PRO A 646 -37.04 1.67 -2.16
CA PRO A 646 -37.56 1.14 -0.91
C PRO A 646 -36.43 0.97 0.10
N ASP A 647 -36.64 1.34 1.36
CA ASP A 647 -35.72 1.02 2.46
C ASP A 647 -35.88 -0.42 2.96
N GLU A 648 -35.16 -0.79 4.02
CA GLU A 648 -35.22 -2.13 4.64
C GLU A 648 -36.61 -2.51 5.17
N HIS A 649 -37.51 -1.54 5.35
CA HIS A 649 -38.88 -1.73 5.78
C HIS A 649 -39.88 -1.63 4.62
N GLY A 650 -39.39 -1.45 3.39
CA GLY A 650 -40.20 -1.27 2.19
C GLY A 650 -40.82 0.12 2.06
N VAL A 651 -40.45 1.07 2.92
CA VAL A 651 -40.92 2.46 2.81
C VAL A 651 -40.15 3.15 1.70
N ILE A 652 -40.87 3.86 0.83
CA ILE A 652 -40.27 4.57 -0.29
C ILE A 652 -39.52 5.81 0.23
N GLN A 653 -38.21 5.81 0.00
CA GLN A 653 -37.30 6.91 0.28
C GLN A 653 -36.88 7.60 -1.01
N HIS A 654 -36.52 8.88 -0.92
CA HIS A 654 -35.95 9.64 -2.03
C HIS A 654 -34.42 9.63 -1.95
N LEU A 655 -33.74 9.75 -3.10
CA LEU A 655 -32.30 10.00 -3.08
C LEU A 655 -32.00 11.37 -2.44
N GLU A 656 -30.87 11.42 -1.74
CA GLU A 656 -30.31 12.64 -1.19
C GLU A 656 -29.82 13.56 -2.29
N LYS A 657 -29.88 14.86 -1.96
CA LYS A 657 -29.31 15.90 -2.80
C LYS A 657 -27.78 15.77 -2.82
N ALA A 658 -27.19 16.09 -3.96
CA ALA A 658 -25.76 16.32 -4.07
C ALA A 658 -25.36 17.45 -3.10
N LEU A 659 -24.26 17.23 -2.37
CA LEU A 659 -23.72 18.28 -1.49
C LEU A 659 -23.25 19.49 -2.30
N PHE A 660 -22.69 19.23 -3.48
CA PHE A 660 -22.21 20.24 -4.41
C PHE A 660 -23.09 20.23 -5.65
N ASP A 661 -24.04 21.16 -5.70
CA ASP A 661 -24.90 21.38 -6.86
C ASP A 661 -24.22 22.37 -7.81
N ILE A 662 -23.51 21.90 -8.83
CA ILE A 662 -22.79 22.81 -9.74
C ILE A 662 -23.71 23.58 -10.70
N ASP A 663 -25.01 23.28 -10.68
CA ASP A 663 -26.02 24.11 -11.35
C ASP A 663 -26.29 25.40 -10.56
N ASP A 664 -25.97 25.43 -9.26
CA ASP A 664 -26.01 26.61 -8.41
C ASP A 664 -24.68 27.37 -8.49
N ASP A 665 -24.74 28.66 -8.78
CA ASP A 665 -23.54 29.47 -9.04
C ASP A 665 -22.66 29.64 -7.78
N GLU A 666 -23.27 29.80 -6.61
CA GLU A 666 -22.52 29.95 -5.34
C GLU A 666 -21.82 28.64 -4.96
N ALA A 667 -22.54 27.51 -5.04
CA ALA A 667 -21.95 26.19 -4.82
C ALA A 667 -20.85 25.88 -5.84
N TYR A 668 -21.01 26.28 -7.11
CA TYR A 668 -20.00 26.10 -8.14
C TYR A 668 -18.72 26.90 -7.85
N GLU A 669 -18.83 28.14 -7.37
CA GLU A 669 -17.67 28.94 -6.95
C GLU A 669 -16.89 28.27 -5.81
N VAL A 670 -17.62 27.72 -4.82
CA VAL A 670 -17.01 26.94 -3.73
C VAL A 670 -16.30 25.70 -4.27
N VAL A 671 -16.92 24.97 -5.20
CA VAL A 671 -16.30 23.80 -5.85
C VAL A 671 -15.01 24.20 -6.57
N CYS A 672 -15.04 25.27 -7.36
CA CYS A 672 -13.85 25.76 -8.05
C CYS A 672 -12.74 26.15 -7.07
N LEU A 673 -13.08 26.81 -5.96
CA LEU A 673 -12.11 27.18 -4.93
C LEU A 673 -11.44 25.94 -4.32
N TYR A 674 -12.23 24.95 -3.90
CA TYR A 674 -11.69 23.72 -3.30
C TYR A 674 -10.95 22.85 -4.31
N GLN A 675 -11.32 22.85 -5.59
CA GLN A 675 -10.54 22.21 -6.65
C GLN A 675 -9.14 22.81 -6.74
N ARG A 676 -9.00 24.15 -6.61
CA ARG A 676 -7.70 24.81 -6.61
C ARG A 676 -6.86 24.48 -5.37
N TYR A 677 -7.50 24.40 -4.19
CA TYR A 677 -6.83 23.92 -2.96
C TYR A 677 -6.37 22.47 -3.09
N PHE A 678 -7.20 21.60 -3.65
CA PHE A 678 -6.84 20.21 -3.88
C PHE A 678 -5.72 20.06 -4.91
N ALA A 679 -5.73 20.87 -5.98
CA ALA A 679 -4.65 20.92 -6.96
C ALA A 679 -3.31 21.33 -6.33
N TRP A 680 -3.34 22.31 -5.40
CA TRP A 680 -2.15 22.70 -4.63
C TRP A 680 -1.68 21.58 -3.70
N GLN A 681 -2.59 20.90 -2.99
CA GLN A 681 -2.26 19.76 -2.13
C GLN A 681 -1.63 18.63 -2.95
N GLN A 682 -2.16 18.35 -4.14
CA GLN A 682 -1.60 17.36 -5.07
C GLN A 682 -0.18 17.74 -5.51
N GLN A 683 0.04 19.00 -5.87
CA GLN A 683 1.38 19.50 -6.23
C GLN A 683 2.37 19.37 -5.05
N LEU A 684 1.97 19.73 -3.84
CA LEU A 684 2.78 19.57 -2.62
C LEU A 684 3.16 18.10 -2.43
N LEU A 685 2.19 17.20 -2.56
CA LEU A 685 2.40 15.78 -2.39
C LEU A 685 3.25 15.17 -3.51
N ASP A 686 3.12 15.62 -4.75
CA ASP A 686 3.97 15.18 -5.86
C ASP A 686 5.42 15.60 -5.63
N GLN A 687 5.67 16.78 -5.05
CA GLN A 687 7.00 17.20 -4.63
C GLN A 687 7.52 16.32 -3.50
N TYR A 688 6.69 16.00 -2.51
CA TYR A 688 7.04 15.09 -1.42
C TYR A 688 7.26 13.64 -1.87
N SER A 689 6.46 13.09 -2.79
CA SER A 689 6.49 11.68 -3.16
C SER A 689 7.77 11.30 -3.88
N LEU A 690 8.40 10.19 -3.46
CA LEU A 690 9.62 9.69 -4.08
C LEU A 690 9.37 9.05 -5.45
N GLY A 691 8.12 8.70 -5.80
CA GLY A 691 7.75 8.09 -7.09
C GLY A 691 8.34 6.69 -7.33
N ILE A 692 8.73 5.97 -6.29
CA ILE A 692 9.28 4.61 -6.40
C ILE A 692 8.17 3.69 -6.91
N THR A 693 8.47 2.73 -7.78
CA THR A 693 7.47 1.76 -8.27
C THR A 693 7.73 0.35 -7.72
N LYS A 694 6.68 -0.49 -7.62
CA LYS A 694 6.81 -1.89 -7.19
C LYS A 694 7.87 -2.68 -7.97
N PRO A 695 7.86 -2.66 -9.32
CA PRO A 695 8.83 -3.45 -10.09
C PRO A 695 10.26 -2.95 -9.90
N GLU A 696 10.45 -1.64 -9.79
CA GLU A 696 11.76 -1.05 -9.55
C GLU A 696 12.32 -1.43 -8.18
N PHE A 697 11.52 -1.25 -7.13
CA PHE A 697 11.91 -1.62 -5.78
C PHE A 697 12.26 -3.11 -5.69
N LYS A 698 11.42 -4.00 -6.23
CA LYS A 698 11.71 -5.45 -6.26
C LYS A 698 13.00 -5.79 -7.00
N ARG A 699 13.26 -5.18 -8.16
CA ARG A 699 14.50 -5.40 -8.90
C ARG A 699 15.72 -5.01 -8.06
N ARG A 700 15.65 -3.87 -7.37
CA ARG A 700 16.75 -3.41 -6.52
C ARG A 700 16.95 -4.32 -5.31
N GLN A 701 15.88 -4.67 -4.60
CA GLN A 701 15.94 -5.58 -3.46
C GLN A 701 16.50 -6.94 -3.84
N LYS A 702 16.10 -7.48 -5.00
CA LYS A 702 16.69 -8.71 -5.54
C LYS A 702 18.20 -8.57 -5.78
N ALA A 703 18.64 -7.48 -6.40
CA ALA A 703 20.08 -7.25 -6.64
C ALA A 703 20.89 -7.19 -5.33
N ILE A 704 20.33 -6.58 -4.28
CA ILE A 704 20.95 -6.56 -2.94
C ILE A 704 21.01 -7.96 -2.34
N GLN A 705 19.93 -8.73 -2.44
CA GLN A 705 19.89 -10.12 -1.97
C GLN A 705 20.90 -11.01 -2.71
N ASP A 706 20.99 -10.89 -4.04
CA ASP A 706 21.94 -11.63 -4.87
C ASP A 706 23.39 -11.27 -4.50
N HIS A 707 23.68 -9.98 -4.24
CA HIS A 707 24.99 -9.55 -3.78
C HIS A 707 25.34 -10.11 -2.40
N LEU A 708 24.42 -10.02 -1.42
CA LEU A 708 24.62 -10.58 -0.09
C LEU A 708 24.83 -12.10 -0.13
N ALA A 709 24.11 -12.81 -1.00
CA ALA A 709 24.30 -14.24 -1.22
C ALA A 709 25.71 -14.54 -1.78
N GLY A 710 26.21 -13.72 -2.71
CA GLY A 710 27.57 -13.83 -3.23
C GLY A 710 28.66 -13.59 -2.16
N VAL A 711 28.50 -12.55 -1.34
CA VAL A 711 29.45 -12.23 -0.25
C VAL A 711 29.47 -13.32 0.82
N ILE A 712 28.30 -13.80 1.24
CA ILE A 712 28.20 -14.89 2.23
C ILE A 712 28.77 -16.19 1.65
N GLY A 713 28.46 -16.51 0.39
CA GLY A 713 28.99 -17.68 -0.29
C GLY A 713 30.52 -17.67 -0.38
N GLN A 714 31.14 -16.50 -0.57
CA GLN A 714 32.58 -16.33 -0.57
C GLN A 714 33.20 -16.38 0.84
N GLN A 715 32.54 -15.83 1.86
CA GLN A 715 33.02 -15.89 3.25
C GLN A 715 32.87 -17.28 3.87
N SER A 716 31.86 -18.06 3.49
CA SER A 716 31.72 -19.47 3.90
C SER A 716 32.83 -20.37 3.35
N VAL A 717 33.59 -19.93 2.35
CA VAL A 717 34.77 -20.64 1.83
C VAL A 717 36.05 -20.28 2.60
N ILE A 718 36.05 -19.20 3.39
CA ILE A 718 37.25 -18.69 4.09
C ILE A 718 37.20 -18.95 5.61
N LEU A 719 36.04 -19.25 6.20
CA LEU A 719 35.90 -19.68 7.60
C LEU A 719 35.83 -21.21 7.74
N GLN A 720 36.88 -21.90 7.30
CA GLN A 720 37.23 -23.22 7.87
C GLN A 720 38.44 -23.04 8.79
N THR A 721 38.16 -22.90 10.09
CA THR A 721 39.13 -23.15 11.18
C THR A 721 38.45 -23.96 12.29
N PRO A 722 39.21 -24.71 13.09
CA PRO A 722 38.94 -26.14 13.31
C PRO A 722 37.99 -26.43 14.47
N HIS A 723 37.28 -27.55 14.32
CA HIS A 723 36.28 -28.11 15.22
C HIS A 723 36.74 -28.26 16.68
N ARG A 724 35.87 -27.81 17.61
CA ARG A 724 35.78 -28.35 18.97
C ARG A 724 34.80 -29.53 18.92
N ILE A 725 35.30 -30.72 19.22
CA ILE A 725 34.60 -32.00 19.12
C ILE A 725 33.59 -32.12 20.27
N TRP A 726 32.32 -32.31 19.93
CA TRP A 726 31.31 -33.03 20.73
C TRP A 726 30.82 -34.20 19.85
N PRO A 727 30.37 -35.33 20.44
CA PRO A 727 30.45 -36.64 19.84
C PRO A 727 29.48 -36.81 18.67
N GLU A 728 29.97 -37.52 17.65
CA GLU A 728 29.32 -37.77 16.36
C GLU A 728 27.93 -38.43 16.47
N PRO A 729 26.98 -38.04 15.61
CA PRO A 729 26.09 -39.01 14.96
C PRO A 729 26.74 -39.56 13.69
N GLU A 730 26.46 -40.83 13.44
CA GLU A 730 27.03 -41.69 12.40
C GLU A 730 27.09 -41.06 10.99
N THR A 731 28.30 -41.02 10.41
CA THR A 731 28.62 -40.87 8.98
C THR A 731 27.83 -39.82 8.19
N THR A 732 28.33 -38.58 8.14
CA THR A 732 27.94 -37.59 7.14
C THR A 732 28.43 -37.98 5.74
N HIS A 733 27.53 -37.99 4.75
CA HIS A 733 27.85 -38.24 3.34
C HIS A 733 27.79 -36.94 2.53
N THR A 734 28.88 -36.56 1.86
CA THR A 734 28.89 -35.43 0.91
C THR A 734 28.24 -35.85 -0.41
N ILE A 735 27.10 -35.28 -0.76
CA ILE A 735 26.41 -35.55 -2.02
C ILE A 735 27.07 -34.72 -3.14
N THR A 736 27.64 -35.39 -4.13
CA THR A 736 28.26 -34.72 -5.29
C THR A 736 27.27 -34.48 -6.43
N LYS A 737 26.25 -35.34 -6.57
CA LYS A 737 25.24 -35.18 -7.63
C LYS A 737 23.92 -35.89 -7.30
N VAL A 738 22.80 -35.21 -7.50
CA VAL A 738 21.47 -35.85 -7.52
C VAL A 738 21.25 -36.47 -8.90
N ILE A 739 21.05 -37.79 -8.97
CA ILE A 739 20.96 -38.52 -10.24
C ILE A 739 19.51 -38.70 -10.67
N ASN A 740 18.65 -39.23 -9.80
CA ASN A 740 17.24 -39.46 -10.12
C ASN A 740 16.39 -39.62 -8.85
N ARG A 741 15.06 -39.62 -9.00
CA ARG A 741 14.09 -40.01 -7.98
C ARG A 741 13.27 -41.18 -8.52
N LYS A 742 13.10 -42.24 -7.73
CA LYS A 742 12.28 -43.39 -8.16
C LYS A 742 11.39 -43.92 -7.01
N PRO A 743 10.22 -44.49 -7.33
CA PRO A 743 9.39 -45.12 -6.33
C PRO A 743 10.03 -46.42 -5.83
N ARG A 744 9.90 -46.69 -4.53
CA ARG A 744 10.29 -47.93 -3.86
C ARG A 744 9.19 -48.32 -2.87
N GLY A 745 8.21 -49.09 -3.36
CA GLY A 745 6.99 -49.39 -2.60
C GLY A 745 6.03 -48.19 -2.61
N SER A 746 5.48 -47.84 -1.44
CA SER A 746 4.67 -46.62 -1.23
C SER A 746 5.50 -45.34 -1.13
N ASP A 747 6.82 -45.47 -1.01
CA ASP A 747 7.73 -44.37 -0.70
C ASP A 747 8.59 -44.01 -1.91
N TRP A 748 9.26 -42.86 -1.83
CA TRP A 748 10.23 -42.43 -2.84
C TRP A 748 11.65 -42.46 -2.27
N VAL A 749 12.60 -42.81 -3.14
CA VAL A 749 14.04 -42.74 -2.84
C VAL A 749 14.76 -41.83 -3.83
N TRP A 750 15.72 -41.09 -3.32
CA TRP A 750 16.69 -40.34 -4.12
C TRP A 750 17.87 -41.24 -4.47
N LEU A 751 18.25 -41.25 -5.74
CA LEU A 751 19.52 -41.81 -6.19
C LEU A 751 20.55 -40.69 -6.20
N LEU A 752 21.49 -40.76 -5.28
CA LEU A 752 22.51 -39.73 -5.05
C LEU A 752 23.89 -40.31 -5.29
N LEU A 753 24.74 -39.58 -6.00
CA LEU A 753 26.17 -39.85 -6.07
C LEU A 753 26.83 -39.21 -4.85
N VAL A 754 27.51 -40.03 -4.05
CA VAL A 754 28.24 -39.59 -2.86
C VAL A 754 29.72 -39.49 -3.22
N GLU A 755 30.40 -38.49 -2.66
CA GLU A 755 31.84 -38.33 -2.81
C GLU A 755 32.60 -39.63 -2.48
N GLY A 756 33.52 -40.03 -3.36
CA GLY A 756 34.25 -41.30 -3.25
C GLY A 756 33.49 -42.55 -3.72
N SER A 757 32.22 -42.43 -4.14
CA SER A 757 31.47 -43.55 -4.72
C SER A 757 31.33 -43.41 -6.24
N THR A 758 31.65 -44.49 -6.97
CA THR A 758 31.44 -44.57 -8.41
C THR A 758 30.03 -45.03 -8.78
N GLN A 759 29.21 -45.42 -7.80
CA GLN A 759 27.83 -45.85 -8.03
C GLN A 759 26.82 -45.00 -7.25
N PRO A 760 25.64 -44.72 -7.82
CA PRO A 760 24.57 -44.04 -7.10
C PRO A 760 24.12 -44.87 -5.90
N LYS A 761 23.92 -44.21 -4.76
CA LYS A 761 23.30 -44.81 -3.57
C LYS A 761 21.86 -44.32 -3.43
N GLU A 762 20.99 -45.18 -2.92
CA GLU A 762 19.60 -44.84 -2.63
C GLU A 762 19.47 -44.27 -1.22
N PHE A 763 18.78 -43.14 -1.09
CA PHE A 763 18.46 -42.51 0.18
C PHE A 763 16.95 -42.32 0.28
N PRO A 764 16.31 -42.72 1.39
CA PRO A 764 14.91 -42.39 1.68
C PRO A 764 14.64 -40.89 1.58
N GLU A 765 13.51 -40.47 1.03
CA GLU A 765 13.15 -39.04 0.98
C GLU A 765 13.06 -38.39 2.37
N SER A 766 12.82 -39.18 3.42
CA SER A 766 12.82 -38.73 4.82
C SER A 766 14.22 -38.51 5.42
N THR A 767 15.29 -38.95 4.75
CA THR A 767 16.68 -38.86 5.27
C THR A 767 17.45 -37.62 4.85
N THR A 768 16.87 -36.73 4.04
CA THR A 768 17.49 -35.46 3.68
C THR A 768 17.07 -34.35 4.65
N SER A 769 17.85 -34.16 5.72
CA SER A 769 17.86 -32.93 6.54
C SER A 769 19.12 -32.13 6.26
#